data_AF-A0ABD5J8D6-F1
#
_entry.id   AF-A0ABD5J8D6-F1
#
_cell.length_a   1.000
_cell.length_b   1.000
_cell.length_c   1.000
_cell.angle_alpha   90.00
_cell.angle_beta   90.00
_cell.angle_gamma   90.00
#
_symmetry.space_group_name_H-M   'P 1'
#
loop_
_entity.id
_entity.type
_entity.pdbx_description
1 polymer ?
#
loop_
_entity_poly.entity_id
_entity_poly.type
_entity_poly.pdbx_seq_one_letter_code
_entity_poly.pdbx_strand_id
1 'polypeptide(L)'
;MRATFADFTIDPPRFGNGTARYERCHPDRDRLAIGAGGRVELDFALDDGELPEQLTLTLIARVSPLGESLGCAPIDITVNGHAVIGQFTVPGGARPREVAFAVPGEALVAGTNTLCVRGCAEARGLLWLYRVTVEPSRICARIHLMTQEQPAEAAVCVYRTEWRAPGSAEWRPAPRLLVHLDRGEGSLPARLAWRGQDGAEASIGFQPAMTEFYGHRRAADGTLTEYRGALEGRSALRDSALEEVMHRFRTEEGGAAGGGRRLSQELRLLIEDGGPPVERVIWGDPSGHSGTVSLLAAEPGPEAEVTDLVTRVRAHSEFTDAGEVAENLLHDSWHKWLGHGGRAWLEFTLRRPIAVGHYVLTSANDVPGRDPRDWTLKGSNDGEHWVDLDTRVEESFAHRHQPRGFTFPAHTAYGHYRLEITRNAGEDHVQLSQVRFFTSAPHPRGFIGHYQRAGEAPTGYHGTSLSATSEPESAKALPRTVEQWRSYLAEYSAAILRVADDEDLSEVGDDQRAAGWLGFEGADEESVLALEERLGTRLPPSYRAFLGASDGWLNISPFMWRMRAAKTVGWLREADPETWAVIRGGEGEDWDDTAFMDRVLLVSEEGDAQHWLLDPADVSEDGEWAAYIWASWYPALGDRHASFAELVAEERTGFEEQAALEIRMARPGSAGELVAEGRAQALRGEVRKAMATFEQAAVKGSGAGAYLGTILGAFLDISVAHHWIRNRVLGDPHVIEVIGMEQIRAEAAPLYLRCAAEEWTGTPGGYVSALGDILPRLPDGVDGVVGAGGVSAGSAATEGDDIAAWGARAAAFVPPVLPESRTFQQALDLARALADRGAIDQCWAVIEAALPHWHSDSPHRIAPVVLLTDPAFREVITPARARRVVTTPRGEFRE
;
A
#
# COMPACT_ATOMS: atom_id res chain seq x y z
N MET A 1 -21.72 14.12 37.90
CA MET A 1 -22.95 14.34 37.10
C MET A 1 -23.00 13.41 35.89
N ARG A 2 -24.08 12.61 35.74
CA ARG A 2 -24.40 11.96 34.45
C ARG A 2 -25.15 12.96 33.55
N ALA A 3 -24.88 13.00 32.24
CA ALA A 3 -25.54 13.95 31.34
C ALA A 3 -27.07 13.76 31.37
N THR A 4 -27.81 14.88 31.47
CA THR A 4 -29.28 14.85 31.49
C THR A 4 -29.82 15.34 30.17
N PHE A 5 -30.72 14.57 29.56
CA PHE A 5 -31.30 14.94 28.26
C PHE A 5 -32.77 14.57 28.13
N ALA A 6 -33.46 15.29 27.24
CA ALA A 6 -34.76 14.93 26.68
C ALA A 6 -34.68 14.93 25.16
N ASP A 7 -35.03 13.80 24.55
CA ASP A 7 -35.07 13.60 23.11
C ASP A 7 -36.53 13.41 22.65
N PHE A 8 -37.03 14.39 21.91
CA PHE A 8 -38.39 14.43 21.38
C PHE A 8 -38.46 13.94 19.92
N THR A 9 -37.34 13.48 19.34
CA THR A 9 -37.29 12.96 17.97
C THR A 9 -37.87 11.56 17.82
N ILE A 10 -38.19 10.92 18.96
CA ILE A 10 -38.75 9.58 19.05
C ILE A 10 -40.03 9.59 19.89
N ASP A 11 -40.96 8.68 19.58
CA ASP A 11 -42.25 8.56 20.27
C ASP A 11 -42.37 7.16 20.90
N PRO A 12 -42.47 7.03 22.24
CA PRO A 12 -42.49 8.13 23.23
C PRO A 12 -41.11 8.80 23.41
N PRO A 13 -41.06 10.08 23.85
CA PRO A 13 -39.80 10.79 24.09
C PRO A 13 -38.89 10.06 25.09
N ARG A 14 -37.57 10.09 24.83
CA ARG A 14 -36.56 9.44 25.68
C ARG A 14 -35.91 10.45 26.62
N PHE A 15 -35.68 10.03 27.85
CA PHE A 15 -35.05 10.84 28.88
C PHE A 15 -33.79 10.15 29.43
N GLY A 16 -32.70 10.91 29.58
CA GLY A 16 -31.50 10.48 30.30
C GLY A 16 -31.45 11.18 31.65
N ASN A 17 -31.37 10.41 32.73
CA ASN A 17 -31.22 10.89 34.12
C ASN A 17 -32.23 11.98 34.56
N GLY A 18 -33.49 11.86 34.16
CA GLY A 18 -34.52 12.83 34.53
C GLY A 18 -35.91 12.48 34.02
N THR A 19 -36.89 13.32 34.33
CA THR A 19 -38.24 13.28 33.75
C THR A 19 -38.59 14.65 33.18
N ALA A 20 -39.21 14.69 32.00
CA ALA A 20 -39.80 15.92 31.49
C ALA A 20 -41.30 15.98 31.77
N ARG A 21 -41.78 17.16 32.15
CA ARG A 21 -43.20 17.51 32.21
C ARG A 21 -43.43 18.66 31.25
N TYR A 22 -44.49 18.63 30.47
CA TYR A 22 -44.82 19.74 29.58
C TYR A 22 -46.29 20.11 29.67
N GLU A 23 -46.56 21.41 29.61
CA GLU A 23 -47.88 22.00 29.79
C GLU A 23 -48.15 22.95 28.61
N ARG A 24 -49.32 22.82 27.98
CA ARG A 24 -49.69 23.57 26.77
C ARG A 24 -48.66 23.42 25.61
N CYS A 25 -48.01 22.26 25.55
CA CYS A 25 -47.15 21.84 24.44
C CYS A 25 -47.82 20.69 23.67
N HIS A 26 -47.49 20.54 22.39
CA HIS A 26 -48.04 19.50 21.52
C HIS A 26 -46.91 18.59 21.03
N PRO A 27 -46.84 17.32 21.48
CA PRO A 27 -45.96 16.33 20.89
C PRO A 27 -46.38 16.04 19.44
N ASP A 28 -45.42 15.93 18.53
CA ASP A 28 -45.64 15.65 17.11
C ASP A 28 -44.48 14.79 16.60
N ARG A 29 -44.71 13.50 16.33
CA ARG A 29 -43.81 12.42 15.81
C ARG A 29 -42.29 12.51 16.03
N ASP A 30 -41.65 13.61 15.66
CA ASP A 30 -40.21 13.88 15.71
C ASP A 30 -39.82 15.15 16.51
N ARG A 31 -40.76 15.76 17.25
CA ARG A 31 -40.55 17.02 17.99
C ARG A 31 -41.60 17.29 19.07
N LEU A 32 -41.31 18.25 19.94
CA LEU A 32 -42.27 18.90 20.84
C LEU A 32 -42.53 20.34 20.37
N ALA A 33 -43.78 20.67 20.05
CA ALA A 33 -44.16 22.02 19.67
C ALA A 33 -44.56 22.86 20.89
N ILE A 34 -43.89 24.00 21.08
CA ILE A 34 -44.12 24.95 22.18
C ILE A 34 -44.64 26.27 21.60
N GLY A 35 -45.86 26.63 21.95
CA GLY A 35 -46.48 27.91 21.59
C GLY A 35 -46.43 28.93 22.73
N ALA A 36 -47.11 30.07 22.54
CA ALA A 36 -47.20 31.12 23.57
C ALA A 36 -47.74 30.57 24.91
N GLY A 37 -46.95 30.71 25.98
CA GLY A 37 -47.28 30.22 27.31
C GLY A 37 -47.09 28.70 27.52
N GLY A 38 -46.74 27.94 26.48
CA GLY A 38 -46.33 26.55 26.62
C GLY A 38 -45.01 26.44 27.38
N ARG A 39 -44.84 25.41 28.19
CA ARG A 39 -43.57 25.16 28.91
C ARG A 39 -43.23 23.68 28.95
N VAL A 40 -41.93 23.40 28.93
CA VAL A 40 -41.36 22.10 29.25
C VAL A 40 -40.41 22.26 30.42
N GLU A 41 -40.58 21.42 31.43
CA GLU A 41 -39.77 21.33 32.63
C GLU A 41 -39.00 20.02 32.62
N LEU A 42 -37.70 20.06 32.86
CA LEU A 42 -36.81 18.90 32.91
C LEU A 42 -36.10 18.88 34.27
N ASP A 43 -36.30 17.81 35.03
CA ASP A 43 -35.60 17.62 36.30
C ASP A 43 -34.26 16.90 36.06
N PHE A 44 -33.17 17.38 36.67
CA PHE A 44 -31.84 16.78 36.63
C PHE A 44 -31.16 16.81 38.01
N ALA A 45 -30.35 15.80 38.33
CA ALA A 45 -29.69 15.71 39.63
C ALA A 45 -28.19 16.03 39.54
N LEU A 46 -27.70 16.81 40.50
CA LEU A 46 -26.28 17.04 40.76
C LEU A 46 -25.88 16.29 42.04
N ASP A 47 -24.70 15.68 42.03
CA ASP A 47 -24.14 14.95 43.17
C ASP A 47 -23.90 15.92 44.35
N ASP A 48 -23.96 15.43 45.59
CA ASP A 48 -23.81 16.24 46.83
C ASP A 48 -22.38 16.80 47.06
N GLY A 49 -21.52 16.77 46.03
CA GLY A 49 -20.16 17.31 46.04
C GLY A 49 -20.11 18.81 45.75
N GLU A 50 -18.92 19.31 45.39
CA GLU A 50 -18.74 20.71 44.98
C GLU A 50 -19.53 21.00 43.69
N LEU A 51 -20.43 21.99 43.74
CA LEU A 51 -21.26 22.36 42.60
C LEU A 51 -20.37 22.93 41.49
N PRO A 52 -20.64 22.58 40.22
CA PRO A 52 -19.86 23.11 39.11
C PRO A 52 -20.07 24.63 39.02
N GLU A 53 -18.99 25.36 38.74
CA GLU A 53 -19.05 26.83 38.53
C GLU A 53 -20.01 27.21 37.40
N GLN A 54 -20.20 26.31 36.43
CA GLN A 54 -21.08 26.50 35.29
C GLN A 54 -21.49 25.15 34.67
N LEU A 55 -22.71 25.08 34.14
CA LEU A 55 -23.14 24.01 33.23
C LEU A 55 -23.43 24.57 31.83
N THR A 56 -23.35 23.71 30.83
CA THR A 56 -23.84 23.98 29.48
C THR A 56 -25.23 23.38 29.29
N LEU A 57 -26.19 24.24 28.90
CA LEU A 57 -27.49 23.84 28.39
C LEU A 57 -27.49 23.94 26.86
N THR A 58 -27.86 22.87 26.16
CA THR A 58 -27.99 22.86 24.69
C THR A 58 -29.41 22.52 24.26
N LEU A 59 -29.96 23.32 23.33
CA LEU A 59 -31.25 23.11 22.68
C LEU A 59 -31.04 22.84 21.19
N ILE A 60 -31.65 21.79 20.66
CA ILE A 60 -31.85 21.62 19.21
C ILE A 60 -33.29 21.99 18.91
N ALA A 61 -33.49 23.14 18.26
CA ALA A 61 -34.81 23.68 18.03
C ALA A 61 -34.93 24.42 16.70
N ARG A 62 -36.16 24.59 16.23
CA ARG A 62 -36.50 25.35 15.04
C ARG A 62 -37.73 26.20 15.30
N VAL A 63 -37.78 27.41 14.76
CA VAL A 63 -39.03 28.19 14.73
C VAL A 63 -39.86 27.76 13.52
N SER A 64 -41.13 27.40 13.75
CA SER A 64 -42.07 27.05 12.68
C SER A 64 -42.25 28.23 11.72
N PRO A 65 -42.29 28.03 10.39
CA PRO A 65 -42.60 29.10 9.46
C PRO A 65 -44.03 29.65 9.67
N LEU A 66 -44.25 30.92 9.33
CA LEU A 66 -45.57 31.56 9.38
C LEU A 66 -45.90 32.10 7.99
N GLY A 67 -46.46 31.23 7.14
CA GLY A 67 -46.62 31.49 5.72
C GLY A 67 -45.26 31.61 5.02
N GLU A 68 -45.05 32.68 4.25
CA GLU A 68 -43.77 32.99 3.58
C GLU A 68 -42.76 33.71 4.50
N SER A 69 -43.15 34.09 5.73
CA SER A 69 -42.28 34.77 6.69
C SER A 69 -41.66 33.79 7.69
N LEU A 70 -40.45 34.11 8.16
CA LEU A 70 -39.85 33.44 9.31
C LEU A 70 -40.78 33.62 10.51
N GLY A 71 -41.23 32.52 11.12
CA GLY A 71 -42.03 32.62 12.33
C GLY A 71 -41.23 33.26 13.48
N CYS A 72 -41.95 33.68 14.51
CA CYS A 72 -41.37 34.30 15.70
C CYS A 72 -41.85 33.55 16.94
N ALA A 73 -40.94 32.86 17.63
CA ALA A 73 -41.23 32.09 18.84
C ALA A 73 -40.14 32.35 19.89
N PRO A 74 -40.12 33.55 20.51
CA PRO A 74 -39.22 33.84 21.61
C PRO A 74 -39.51 32.92 22.81
N ILE A 75 -38.44 32.52 23.49
CA ILE A 75 -38.47 31.67 24.67
C ILE A 75 -37.74 32.31 25.85
N ASP A 76 -38.21 31.98 27.04
CA ASP A 76 -37.50 32.19 28.30
C ASP A 76 -36.96 30.84 28.78
N ILE A 77 -35.72 30.84 29.29
CA ILE A 77 -35.11 29.67 29.91
C ILE A 77 -34.77 30.01 31.35
N THR A 78 -35.21 29.17 32.28
CA THR A 78 -34.86 29.29 33.70
C THR A 78 -34.35 27.97 34.26
N VAL A 79 -33.49 28.05 35.27
CA VAL A 79 -33.05 26.89 36.07
C VAL A 79 -33.31 27.22 37.54
N ASN A 80 -34.10 26.41 38.23
CA ASN A 80 -34.56 26.66 39.61
C ASN A 80 -35.19 28.05 39.82
N GLY A 81 -35.81 28.61 38.78
CA GLY A 81 -36.38 29.95 38.79
C GLY A 81 -35.38 31.08 38.50
N HIS A 82 -34.08 30.80 38.41
CA HIS A 82 -33.07 31.76 37.96
C HIS A 82 -33.11 31.90 36.44
N ALA A 83 -33.07 33.14 35.92
CA ALA A 83 -33.14 33.39 34.49
C ALA A 83 -31.80 33.13 33.81
N VAL A 84 -31.77 32.19 32.85
CA VAL A 84 -30.60 31.89 32.01
C VAL A 84 -30.61 32.77 30.76
N ILE A 85 -31.76 32.87 30.10
CA ILE A 85 -31.98 33.81 28.99
C ILE A 85 -33.45 34.20 28.91
N GLY A 86 -33.73 35.43 28.50
CA GLY A 86 -35.09 35.95 28.32
C GLY A 86 -35.35 36.41 26.88
N GLN A 87 -36.57 36.18 26.38
CA GLN A 87 -37.04 36.55 25.04
C GLN A 87 -36.12 36.11 23.89
N PHE A 88 -35.41 35.00 24.06
CA PHE A 88 -34.47 34.51 23.07
C PHE A 88 -35.22 33.90 21.88
N THR A 89 -34.90 34.34 20.67
CA THR A 89 -35.45 33.74 19.44
C THR A 89 -34.38 32.90 18.75
N VAL A 90 -34.67 31.61 18.53
CA VAL A 90 -33.79 30.73 17.76
C VAL A 90 -33.63 31.30 16.34
N PRO A 91 -32.40 31.58 15.86
CA PRO A 91 -32.18 32.19 14.55
C PRO A 91 -32.83 31.42 13.40
N GLY A 92 -33.56 32.14 12.53
CA GLY A 92 -34.42 31.56 11.50
C GLY A 92 -33.68 30.81 10.37
N GLY A 93 -34.24 29.68 9.93
CA GLY A 93 -33.75 28.86 8.82
C GLY A 93 -34.62 27.62 8.53
N ALA A 94 -34.38 26.96 7.39
CA ALA A 94 -35.13 25.75 6.97
C ALA A 94 -34.82 24.48 7.78
N ARG A 95 -33.82 24.51 8.67
CA ARG A 95 -33.31 23.37 9.45
C ARG A 95 -33.30 23.69 10.95
N PRO A 96 -33.41 22.68 11.84
CA PRO A 96 -33.15 22.85 13.26
C PRO A 96 -31.77 23.45 13.52
N ARG A 97 -31.69 24.29 14.56
CA ARG A 97 -30.46 24.93 15.01
C ARG A 97 -30.14 24.44 16.41
N GLU A 98 -28.87 24.17 16.62
CA GLU A 98 -28.32 23.99 17.94
C GLU A 98 -28.00 25.36 18.53
N VAL A 99 -28.45 25.59 19.77
CA VAL A 99 -28.17 26.80 20.54
C VAL A 99 -27.78 26.37 21.94
N ALA A 100 -26.68 26.93 22.45
CA ALA A 100 -26.17 26.59 23.77
C ALA A 100 -26.05 27.80 24.68
N PHE A 101 -26.37 27.60 25.95
CA PHE A 101 -26.43 28.61 27.00
C PHE A 101 -25.56 28.21 28.18
N ALA A 102 -24.99 29.23 28.81
CA ALA A 102 -24.28 29.14 30.07
C ALA A 102 -25.29 29.13 31.22
N VAL A 103 -25.33 28.07 32.01
CA VAL A 103 -26.07 28.04 33.28
C VAL A 103 -25.08 28.33 34.40
N PRO A 104 -25.16 29.47 35.08
CA PRO A 104 -24.20 29.83 36.12
C PRO A 104 -24.39 28.95 37.36
N GLY A 105 -23.31 28.62 38.07
CA GLY A 105 -23.33 27.77 39.26
C GLY A 105 -24.25 28.27 40.36
N GLU A 106 -24.46 29.59 40.46
CA GLU A 106 -25.40 30.22 41.40
C GLU A 106 -26.88 29.89 41.14
N ALA A 107 -27.22 29.39 39.95
CA ALA A 107 -28.56 28.89 39.62
C ALA A 107 -28.76 27.43 40.06
N LEU A 108 -27.71 26.75 40.52
CA LEU A 108 -27.69 25.32 40.81
C LEU A 108 -27.78 25.04 42.31
N VAL A 109 -28.39 23.92 42.65
CA VAL A 109 -28.45 23.38 44.01
C VAL A 109 -27.95 21.94 44.04
N ALA A 110 -27.40 21.50 45.17
CA ALA A 110 -27.10 20.09 45.38
C ALA A 110 -28.39 19.26 45.32
N GLY A 111 -28.35 18.10 44.68
CA GLY A 111 -29.54 17.29 44.44
C GLY A 111 -30.33 17.71 43.19
N THR A 112 -31.67 17.75 43.29
CA THR A 112 -32.54 17.92 42.12
C THR A 112 -32.68 19.39 41.71
N ASN A 113 -32.43 19.66 40.43
CA ASN A 113 -32.56 20.94 39.76
C ASN A 113 -33.64 20.85 38.68
N THR A 114 -34.39 21.92 38.44
CA THR A 114 -35.42 21.97 37.39
C THR A 114 -35.08 23.04 36.34
N LEU A 115 -34.88 22.59 35.11
CA LEU A 115 -34.80 23.44 33.92
C LEU A 115 -36.20 23.68 33.37
N CYS A 116 -36.54 24.92 33.00
CA CYS A 116 -37.79 25.26 32.32
C CYS A 116 -37.50 26.02 31.02
N VAL A 117 -38.04 25.53 29.90
CA VAL A 117 -38.08 26.24 28.61
C VAL A 117 -39.53 26.64 28.36
N ARG A 118 -39.79 27.94 28.28
CA ARG A 118 -41.13 28.51 28.18
C ARG A 118 -41.27 29.39 26.93
N GLY A 119 -42.34 29.22 26.17
CA GLY A 119 -42.70 30.15 25.10
C GLY A 119 -43.22 31.47 25.66
N CYS A 120 -42.63 32.59 25.25
CA CYS A 120 -43.08 33.92 25.68
C CYS A 120 -44.47 34.25 25.11
N ALA A 121 -45.17 35.21 25.74
CA ALA A 121 -46.53 35.58 25.32
C ALA A 121 -46.56 36.22 23.92
N GLU A 122 -45.44 36.78 23.48
CA GLU A 122 -45.26 37.45 22.20
C GLU A 122 -45.05 36.48 21.02
N ALA A 123 -44.97 35.17 21.28
CA ALA A 123 -44.79 34.16 20.25
C ALA A 123 -45.97 34.13 19.27
N ARG A 124 -45.64 34.32 17.98
CA ARG A 124 -46.59 34.26 16.86
C ARG A 124 -46.50 32.94 16.09
N GLY A 125 -45.43 32.16 16.28
CA GLY A 125 -45.25 30.80 15.77
C GLY A 125 -44.97 29.79 16.89
N LEU A 126 -44.64 28.55 16.51
CA LEU A 126 -44.25 27.47 17.42
C LEU A 126 -42.73 27.33 17.44
N LEU A 127 -42.17 27.06 18.62
CA LEU A 127 -40.85 26.47 18.73
C LEU A 127 -41.00 24.95 18.59
N TRP A 128 -40.43 24.38 17.55
CA TRP A 128 -40.24 22.94 17.40
C TRP A 128 -38.96 22.55 18.13
N LEU A 129 -39.12 21.98 19.32
CA LEU A 129 -38.04 21.51 20.16
C LEU A 129 -37.79 20.02 19.87
N TYR A 130 -36.59 19.70 19.39
CA TYR A 130 -36.20 18.33 19.07
C TYR A 130 -35.45 17.70 20.26
N ARG A 131 -34.62 18.50 20.93
CA ARG A 131 -33.75 17.98 22.00
C ARG A 131 -33.35 19.04 23.02
N VAL A 132 -33.16 18.62 24.27
CA VAL A 132 -32.58 19.39 25.38
C VAL A 132 -31.47 18.56 26.05
N THR A 133 -30.31 19.15 26.34
CA THR A 133 -29.21 18.51 27.09
C THR A 133 -28.62 19.46 28.13
N VAL A 134 -28.28 18.96 29.33
CA VAL A 134 -27.64 19.71 30.43
C VAL A 134 -26.43 18.93 30.96
N GLU A 135 -25.26 19.57 31.01
CA GLU A 135 -23.99 18.92 31.38
C GLU A 135 -22.82 19.87 31.70
N PRO A 136 -21.70 19.38 32.30
CA PRO A 136 -20.56 20.22 32.69
C PRO A 136 -19.74 20.81 31.52
N SER A 137 -19.66 20.13 30.36
CA SER A 137 -18.91 20.62 29.19
C SER A 137 -19.58 20.17 27.88
N ARG A 138 -19.56 21.03 26.84
CA ARG A 138 -20.15 20.76 25.50
C ARG A 138 -19.60 19.51 24.80
N ILE A 139 -18.39 19.08 25.19
CA ILE A 139 -17.70 17.93 24.59
C ILE A 139 -18.32 16.61 25.09
N CYS A 140 -18.85 16.59 26.31
CA CYS A 140 -19.40 15.39 26.93
C CYS A 140 -20.78 14.97 26.38
N ALA A 141 -21.62 15.89 25.87
CA ALA A 141 -22.97 15.53 25.36
C ALA A 141 -22.88 14.63 24.17
N ARG A 142 -21.88 14.91 23.33
CA ARG A 142 -21.63 14.22 22.09
C ARG A 142 -21.13 12.80 22.34
N ILE A 143 -20.25 12.63 23.33
CA ILE A 143 -19.67 11.34 23.73
C ILE A 143 -20.70 10.46 24.44
N HIS A 144 -21.52 11.03 25.34
CA HIS A 144 -22.50 10.26 26.11
C HIS A 144 -23.67 9.74 25.27
N LEU A 145 -23.96 10.40 24.15
CA LEU A 145 -25.00 10.00 23.22
C LEU A 145 -24.64 8.81 22.36
N MET A 146 -23.36 8.66 22.06
CA MET A 146 -22.80 7.52 21.32
C MET A 146 -22.69 6.27 22.21
N THR A 147 -22.47 6.44 23.53
CA THR A 147 -22.19 5.32 24.44
C THR A 147 -23.39 4.45 24.83
N GLN A 148 -24.62 4.76 24.38
CA GLN A 148 -25.85 4.05 24.76
C GLN A 148 -26.46 3.15 23.65
N GLU A 149 -25.76 2.93 22.53
CA GLU A 149 -26.16 1.99 21.44
C GLU A 149 -25.22 0.77 21.33
N GLN A 150 -24.74 0.29 22.48
CA GLN A 150 -23.57 -0.60 22.60
C GLN A 150 -23.76 -2.12 22.36
N PRO A 151 -24.59 -2.60 21.41
CA PRO A 151 -24.31 -3.91 20.80
C PRO A 151 -24.24 -3.92 19.27
N ALA A 152 -24.52 -2.80 18.57
CA ALA A 152 -24.59 -2.80 17.10
C ALA A 152 -23.24 -2.55 16.39
N GLU A 153 -22.22 -2.11 17.12
CA GLU A 153 -20.95 -1.57 16.59
C GLU A 153 -19.95 -2.65 16.14
N ALA A 154 -20.09 -3.89 16.58
CA ALA A 154 -19.16 -4.99 16.28
C ALA A 154 -19.69 -6.01 15.24
N ALA A 155 -20.59 -5.59 14.34
CA ALA A 155 -21.21 -6.50 13.37
C ALA A 155 -21.03 -6.03 11.92
N VAL A 156 -20.86 -7.00 11.02
CA VAL A 156 -20.90 -6.79 9.56
C VAL A 156 -22.36 -6.70 9.13
N CYS A 157 -22.74 -5.60 8.50
CA CYS A 157 -24.08 -5.41 7.94
C CYS A 157 -24.19 -6.08 6.57
N VAL A 158 -25.17 -6.97 6.40
CA VAL A 158 -25.42 -7.68 5.15
C VAL A 158 -26.70 -7.15 4.52
N TYR A 159 -26.60 -6.60 3.31
CA TYR A 159 -27.72 -6.04 2.57
C TYR A 159 -28.07 -6.88 1.36
N ARG A 160 -29.37 -7.08 1.16
CA ARG A 160 -29.93 -7.41 -0.15
C ARG A 160 -30.05 -6.14 -0.95
N THR A 161 -29.58 -6.18 -2.19
CA THR A 161 -29.43 -4.98 -3.00
C THR A 161 -30.14 -5.13 -4.34
N GLU A 162 -30.54 -3.99 -4.89
CA GLU A 162 -31.20 -3.90 -6.18
C GLU A 162 -30.72 -2.64 -6.91
N TRP A 163 -30.75 -2.70 -8.24
CA TRP A 163 -30.36 -1.61 -9.11
C TRP A 163 -31.38 -1.38 -10.22
N ARG A 164 -31.38 -0.18 -10.79
CA ARG A 164 -32.16 0.14 -11.99
C ARG A 164 -31.49 1.22 -12.83
N ALA A 165 -31.80 1.22 -14.12
CA ALA A 165 -31.42 2.33 -15.00
C ALA A 165 -32.16 3.62 -14.59
N PRO A 166 -31.56 4.81 -14.76
CA PRO A 166 -32.20 6.08 -14.44
C PRO A 166 -33.55 6.22 -15.15
N GLY A 167 -34.62 6.46 -14.40
CA GLY A 167 -35.98 6.61 -14.93
C GLY A 167 -36.71 5.30 -15.25
N SER A 168 -36.09 4.13 -15.02
CA SER A 168 -36.79 2.84 -15.09
C SER A 168 -37.72 2.66 -13.88
N ALA A 169 -38.87 2.02 -14.10
CA ALA A 169 -39.75 1.60 -13.01
C ALA A 169 -39.34 0.27 -12.38
N GLU A 170 -38.63 -0.57 -13.13
CA GLU A 170 -38.27 -1.94 -12.73
C GLU A 170 -36.93 -1.97 -11.99
N TRP A 171 -36.94 -2.55 -10.79
CA TRP A 171 -35.74 -2.87 -10.00
C TRP A 171 -35.28 -4.29 -10.32
N ARG A 172 -33.97 -4.47 -10.47
CA ARG A 172 -33.34 -5.76 -10.73
C ARG A 172 -32.44 -6.14 -9.54
N PRO A 173 -32.35 -7.43 -9.20
CA PRO A 173 -31.41 -7.89 -8.18
C PRO A 173 -29.96 -7.50 -8.52
N ALA A 174 -29.19 -7.13 -7.50
CA ALA A 174 -27.76 -6.90 -7.56
C ALA A 174 -27.01 -7.82 -6.57
N PRO A 175 -25.68 -7.96 -6.68
CA PRO A 175 -24.87 -8.66 -5.68
C PRO A 175 -25.06 -8.06 -4.29
N ARG A 176 -25.10 -8.92 -3.26
CA ARG A 176 -25.20 -8.47 -1.86
C ARG A 176 -24.09 -7.49 -1.51
N LEU A 177 -24.42 -6.54 -0.62
CA LEU A 177 -23.45 -5.60 -0.09
C LEU A 177 -23.13 -5.97 1.36
N LEU A 178 -21.84 -6.19 1.65
CA LEU A 178 -21.33 -6.34 3.01
C LEU A 178 -20.66 -5.03 3.40
N VAL A 179 -21.00 -4.50 4.58
CA VAL A 179 -20.43 -3.25 5.10
C VAL A 179 -20.00 -3.42 6.55
N HIS A 180 -18.74 -3.12 6.82
CA HIS A 180 -18.22 -2.85 8.15
C HIS A 180 -17.20 -1.71 8.06
N LEU A 181 -17.37 -0.72 8.91
CA LEU A 181 -16.47 0.40 9.03
C LEU A 181 -16.43 0.79 10.51
N ASP A 182 -15.32 0.51 11.17
CA ASP A 182 -15.13 0.80 12.58
C ASP A 182 -13.75 1.45 12.80
N ARG A 183 -13.76 2.51 13.60
CA ARG A 183 -12.58 3.30 13.96
C ARG A 183 -12.41 3.41 15.47
N GLY A 184 -13.10 2.57 16.25
CA GLY A 184 -13.10 2.59 17.71
C GLY A 184 -13.83 3.79 18.32
N GLU A 185 -14.50 4.62 17.52
CA GLU A 185 -15.18 5.86 17.97
C GLU A 185 -16.67 5.66 18.27
N GLY A 186 -17.22 4.47 18.03
CA GLY A 186 -18.61 4.14 18.36
C GLY A 186 -19.65 4.97 17.59
N SER A 187 -19.44 5.14 16.28
CA SER A 187 -20.34 5.92 15.41
C SER A 187 -20.55 5.23 14.08
N LEU A 188 -21.81 4.95 13.73
CA LEU A 188 -22.17 4.32 12.47
C LEU A 188 -22.14 5.32 11.31
N PRO A 189 -21.70 4.91 10.11
CA PRO A 189 -21.72 5.79 8.94
C PRO A 189 -23.15 6.14 8.51
N ALA A 190 -23.38 7.42 8.20
CA ALA A 190 -24.62 7.91 7.59
C ALA A 190 -24.52 7.99 6.06
N ARG A 191 -23.29 8.21 5.56
CA ARG A 191 -22.96 8.26 4.14
C ARG A 191 -21.73 7.42 3.89
N LEU A 192 -21.73 6.69 2.79
CA LEU A 192 -20.63 5.85 2.36
C LEU A 192 -20.49 5.95 0.84
N ALA A 193 -19.27 6.13 0.38
CA ALA A 193 -18.93 6.03 -1.03
C ALA A 193 -17.64 5.23 -1.17
N TRP A 194 -17.54 4.42 -2.22
CA TRP A 194 -16.35 3.64 -2.50
C TRP A 194 -16.10 3.57 -4.00
N ARG A 195 -14.84 3.27 -4.34
CA ARG A 195 -14.38 3.08 -5.70
C ARG A 195 -13.57 1.78 -5.76
N GLY A 196 -13.85 0.95 -6.76
CA GLY A 196 -13.08 -0.27 -7.07
C GLY A 196 -11.87 0.03 -7.96
N GLN A 197 -10.92 -0.90 -8.00
CA GLN A 197 -9.70 -0.80 -8.84
C GLN A 197 -9.98 -0.75 -10.35
N ASP A 198 -11.15 -1.21 -10.81
CA ASP A 198 -11.61 -1.06 -12.20
C ASP A 198 -12.16 0.34 -12.50
N GLY A 199 -12.29 1.17 -11.47
CA GLY A 199 -12.84 2.50 -11.53
C GLY A 199 -14.36 2.60 -11.47
N ALA A 200 -15.06 1.50 -11.21
CA ALA A 200 -16.46 1.56 -10.79
C ALA A 200 -16.56 2.25 -9.43
N GLU A 201 -17.64 3.02 -9.22
CA GLU A 201 -17.87 3.76 -7.98
C GLU A 201 -19.32 3.68 -7.54
N ALA A 202 -19.54 3.73 -6.23
CA ALA A 202 -20.86 3.81 -5.65
C ALA A 202 -20.89 4.86 -4.53
N SER A 203 -22.06 5.46 -4.32
CA SER A 203 -22.30 6.43 -3.26
C SER A 203 -23.71 6.25 -2.74
N ILE A 204 -23.82 5.99 -1.43
CA ILE A 204 -25.07 5.66 -0.74
C ILE A 204 -25.23 6.50 0.54
N GLY A 205 -26.48 6.76 0.89
CA GLY A 205 -26.88 7.28 2.20
C GLY A 205 -27.74 6.25 2.94
N PHE A 206 -27.46 6.06 4.22
CA PHE A 206 -28.20 5.16 5.09
C PHE A 206 -29.38 5.87 5.76
N GLN A 207 -30.48 5.15 5.96
CA GLN A 207 -31.48 5.50 6.96
C GLN A 207 -30.90 5.35 8.38
N PRO A 208 -31.48 5.97 9.42
CA PRO A 208 -31.08 5.76 10.80
C PRO A 208 -30.97 4.27 11.16
N ALA A 209 -29.98 3.92 12.00
CA ALA A 209 -29.63 2.54 12.35
C ALA A 209 -29.20 1.65 11.16
N MET A 210 -28.87 2.24 9.99
CA MET A 210 -28.41 1.55 8.78
C MET A 210 -29.33 0.41 8.30
N THR A 211 -30.64 0.53 8.48
CA THR A 211 -31.62 -0.51 8.11
C THR A 211 -31.88 -0.59 6.60
N GLU A 212 -31.82 0.55 5.92
CA GLU A 212 -31.93 0.67 4.47
C GLU A 212 -30.93 1.71 3.96
N PHE A 213 -30.59 1.62 2.67
CA PHE A 213 -29.82 2.67 2.00
C PHE A 213 -30.38 2.98 0.61
N TYR A 214 -30.08 4.19 0.14
CA TYR A 214 -30.36 4.63 -1.22
C TYR A 214 -29.17 5.41 -1.79
N GLY A 215 -28.93 5.27 -3.09
CA GLY A 215 -27.81 5.92 -3.75
C GLY A 215 -27.73 5.62 -5.23
N HIS A 216 -26.51 5.67 -5.75
CA HIS A 216 -26.21 5.39 -7.16
C HIS A 216 -24.89 4.62 -7.30
N ARG A 217 -24.76 3.92 -8.42
CA ARG A 217 -23.55 3.20 -8.83
C ARG A 217 -23.21 3.56 -10.27
N ARG A 218 -21.96 3.90 -10.52
CA ARG A 218 -21.38 4.12 -11.85
C ARG A 218 -20.42 2.98 -12.15
N ALA A 219 -20.69 2.19 -13.18
CA ALA A 219 -19.81 1.12 -13.62
C ALA A 219 -18.54 1.69 -14.29
N ALA A 220 -17.53 0.85 -14.49
CA ALA A 220 -16.24 1.22 -15.10
C ALA A 220 -16.38 1.78 -16.53
N ASP A 221 -17.40 1.34 -17.28
CA ASP A 221 -17.76 1.84 -18.61
C ASP A 221 -18.46 3.23 -18.58
N GLY A 222 -18.74 3.74 -17.37
CA GLY A 222 -19.42 5.01 -17.12
C GLY A 222 -20.94 4.91 -17.02
N THR A 223 -21.53 3.72 -17.12
CA THR A 223 -22.97 3.50 -16.98
C THR A 223 -23.44 3.84 -15.57
N LEU A 224 -24.38 4.78 -15.44
CA LEU A 224 -24.94 5.23 -14.16
C LEU A 224 -26.27 4.52 -13.86
N THR A 225 -26.43 4.03 -12.63
CA THR A 225 -27.61 3.29 -12.16
C THR A 225 -28.03 3.75 -10.76
N GLU A 226 -29.32 3.71 -10.47
CA GLU A 226 -29.83 3.90 -9.11
C GLU A 226 -29.64 2.62 -8.32
N TYR A 227 -29.29 2.75 -7.03
CA TYR A 227 -28.89 1.64 -6.18
C TYR A 227 -29.56 1.73 -4.81
N ARG A 228 -30.13 0.63 -4.32
CA ARG A 228 -30.76 0.57 -2.99
C ARG A 228 -30.47 -0.76 -2.32
N GLY A 229 -30.63 -0.80 -1.01
CA GLY A 229 -30.57 -2.06 -0.27
C GLY A 229 -31.33 -2.02 1.04
N ALA A 230 -31.71 -3.21 1.48
CA ALA A 230 -32.40 -3.47 2.74
C ALA A 230 -31.58 -4.47 3.56
N LEU A 231 -31.41 -4.19 4.85
CA LEU A 231 -30.63 -5.00 5.78
C LEU A 231 -31.28 -6.39 5.93
N GLU A 232 -30.55 -7.44 5.59
CA GLU A 232 -30.98 -8.83 5.82
C GLU A 232 -30.57 -9.31 7.22
N GLY A 233 -29.44 -8.83 7.74
CA GLY A 233 -28.95 -9.20 9.05
C GLY A 233 -27.64 -8.52 9.42
N ARG A 234 -27.26 -8.68 10.69
CA ARG A 234 -25.97 -8.25 11.25
C ARG A 234 -25.23 -9.50 11.71
N SER A 235 -24.09 -9.80 11.10
CA SER A 235 -23.26 -10.96 11.48
C SER A 235 -22.22 -10.53 12.50
N ALA A 236 -22.01 -11.32 13.56
CA ALA A 236 -20.98 -11.04 14.56
C ALA A 236 -19.59 -11.26 13.95
N LEU A 237 -18.63 -10.39 14.29
CA LEU A 237 -17.25 -10.41 13.80
C LEU A 237 -16.44 -11.69 14.11
N ARG A 238 -16.99 -12.68 14.82
CA ARG A 238 -16.31 -13.95 15.20
C ARG A 238 -16.46 -15.07 14.16
N ASP A 239 -16.96 -14.76 12.98
CA ASP A 239 -16.98 -15.70 11.86
C ASP A 239 -15.62 -15.65 11.16
N SER A 240 -14.85 -16.74 11.23
CA SER A 240 -13.48 -16.81 10.69
C SER A 240 -13.40 -16.46 9.20
N ALA A 241 -14.48 -16.69 8.45
CA ALA A 241 -14.57 -16.33 7.03
C ALA A 241 -14.64 -14.80 6.79
N LEU A 242 -15.23 -14.05 7.74
CA LEU A 242 -15.32 -12.59 7.66
C LEU A 242 -14.06 -11.90 8.17
N GLU A 243 -13.34 -12.52 9.12
CA GLU A 243 -12.02 -12.04 9.57
C GLU A 243 -10.98 -12.09 8.45
N GLU A 244 -11.00 -13.13 7.60
CA GLU A 244 -10.06 -13.27 6.47
C GLU A 244 -10.23 -12.18 5.39
N VAL A 245 -11.44 -11.62 5.23
CA VAL A 245 -11.72 -10.57 4.23
C VAL A 245 -11.73 -9.16 4.81
N MET A 246 -11.62 -9.02 6.14
CA MET A 246 -11.59 -7.73 6.83
C MET A 246 -10.21 -7.06 6.69
N HIS A 247 -10.18 -5.81 6.25
CA HIS A 247 -8.96 -5.02 6.30
C HIS A 247 -8.82 -4.36 7.67
N ARG A 248 -7.68 -4.58 8.31
CA ARG A 248 -7.32 -3.99 9.60
C ARG A 248 -6.09 -3.14 9.43
N PHE A 249 -6.11 -1.93 9.99
CA PHE A 249 -4.99 -1.01 9.90
C PHE A 249 -4.65 -0.43 11.26
N ARG A 250 -3.36 -0.43 11.60
CA ARG A 250 -2.81 0.51 12.59
C ARG A 250 -2.81 1.88 11.94
N THR A 251 -3.29 2.92 12.63
CA THR A 251 -3.49 4.23 11.99
C THR A 251 -2.79 5.36 12.72
N GLU A 252 -2.48 6.42 11.97
CA GLU A 252 -1.78 7.61 12.42
C GLU A 252 -2.48 8.87 11.86
N GLU A 253 -2.62 9.90 12.69
CA GLU A 253 -3.17 11.22 12.35
C GLU A 253 -2.07 12.29 12.49
N GLY A 254 -1.84 13.10 11.47
CA GLY A 254 -0.81 14.17 11.49
C GLY A 254 -1.17 15.39 10.63
N GLY A 255 -0.78 16.58 11.08
CA GLY A 255 -1.15 17.84 10.43
C GLY A 255 -0.34 18.14 9.16
N ALA A 256 -0.95 18.85 8.20
CA ALA A 256 -0.26 19.38 7.00
C ALA A 256 0.83 20.43 7.31
N ALA A 257 0.96 20.85 8.57
CA ALA A 257 1.83 21.93 9.04
C ALA A 257 2.99 21.45 9.93
N GLY A 258 3.55 20.27 9.65
CA GLY A 258 4.84 19.85 10.22
C GLY A 258 4.83 19.37 11.69
N GLY A 259 3.66 19.11 12.27
CA GLY A 259 3.56 18.38 13.55
C GLY A 259 3.65 16.87 13.32
N GLY A 260 4.36 16.15 14.19
CA GLY A 260 4.56 14.69 14.10
C GLY A 260 3.25 13.89 13.98
N ARG A 261 3.35 12.69 13.41
CA ARG A 261 2.22 11.76 13.26
C ARG A 261 1.91 11.13 14.62
N ARG A 262 0.66 11.20 15.05
CA ARG A 262 0.18 10.61 16.31
C ARG A 262 -0.58 9.33 16.01
N LEU A 263 -0.29 8.24 16.72
CA LEU A 263 -1.09 7.01 16.63
C LEU A 263 -2.56 7.29 16.95
N SER A 264 -3.44 6.67 16.17
CA SER A 264 -4.89 6.73 16.30
C SER A 264 -5.46 5.31 16.37
N GLN A 265 -6.77 5.23 16.64
CA GLN A 265 -7.48 3.96 16.80
C GLN A 265 -7.38 3.09 15.53
N GLU A 266 -7.43 1.77 15.70
CA GLU A 266 -7.45 0.82 14.58
C GLU A 266 -8.60 1.14 13.62
N LEU A 267 -8.34 1.14 12.31
CA LEU A 267 -9.39 1.16 11.29
C LEU A 267 -9.67 -0.28 10.85
N ARG A 268 -10.93 -0.70 11.00
CA ARG A 268 -11.48 -1.93 10.44
C ARG A 268 -12.40 -1.59 9.29
N LEU A 269 -12.14 -2.18 8.14
CA LEU A 269 -12.82 -1.86 6.89
C LEU A 269 -13.15 -3.13 6.10
N LEU A 270 -14.43 -3.30 5.78
CA LEU A 270 -14.94 -4.30 4.85
C LEU A 270 -16.04 -3.67 4.01
N ILE A 271 -15.83 -3.61 2.69
CA ILE A 271 -16.85 -3.25 1.71
C ILE A 271 -16.75 -4.24 0.57
N GLU A 272 -17.78 -5.06 0.40
CA GLU A 272 -17.84 -6.05 -0.69
C GLU A 272 -19.19 -5.89 -1.40
N ASP A 273 -19.16 -5.39 -2.64
CA ASP A 273 -20.34 -5.15 -3.48
C ASP A 273 -20.43 -6.13 -4.67
N GLY A 274 -19.60 -7.17 -4.66
CA GLY A 274 -19.43 -8.14 -5.75
C GLY A 274 -18.54 -7.65 -6.90
N GLY A 275 -18.04 -6.41 -6.84
CA GLY A 275 -17.09 -5.84 -7.79
C GLY A 275 -15.63 -6.18 -7.45
N PRO A 276 -14.66 -5.64 -8.22
CA PRO A 276 -13.24 -5.80 -7.90
C PRO A 276 -12.85 -5.06 -6.61
N PRO A 277 -11.67 -5.39 -6.02
CA PRO A 277 -11.25 -4.85 -4.73
C PRO A 277 -11.36 -3.33 -4.66
N VAL A 278 -11.81 -2.85 -3.50
CA VAL A 278 -11.96 -1.43 -3.23
C VAL A 278 -10.59 -0.75 -3.20
N GLU A 279 -10.42 0.35 -3.95
CA GLU A 279 -9.22 1.19 -3.92
C GLU A 279 -9.39 2.42 -3.03
N ARG A 280 -10.62 2.90 -2.85
CA ARG A 280 -10.90 4.12 -2.08
C ARG A 280 -12.23 4.03 -1.37
N VAL A 281 -12.27 4.51 -0.14
CA VAL A 281 -13.47 4.62 0.68
C VAL A 281 -13.58 6.01 1.26
N ILE A 282 -14.78 6.57 1.21
CA ILE A 282 -15.15 7.86 1.77
C ILE A 282 -16.37 7.64 2.65
N TRP A 283 -16.33 8.14 3.88
CA TRP A 283 -17.46 8.04 4.79
C TRP A 283 -17.73 9.35 5.51
N GLY A 284 -18.95 9.47 6.01
CA GLY A 284 -19.31 10.48 6.98
C GLY A 284 -20.38 9.97 7.92
N ASP A 285 -20.27 10.33 9.19
CA ASP A 285 -21.22 9.93 10.23
C ASP A 285 -22.22 11.07 10.54
N PRO A 286 -23.31 10.79 11.29
CA PRO A 286 -24.27 11.81 11.70
C PRO A 286 -23.68 12.89 12.61
N SER A 287 -22.56 12.59 13.26
CA SER A 287 -21.91 13.43 14.25
C SER A 287 -20.96 14.46 13.64
N GLY A 288 -20.81 14.43 12.30
CA GLY A 288 -20.00 15.36 11.53
C GLY A 288 -18.56 14.89 11.31
N HIS A 289 -18.20 13.69 11.76
CA HIS A 289 -16.92 13.10 11.41
C HIS A 289 -16.96 12.59 9.97
N SER A 290 -15.83 12.70 9.27
CA SER A 290 -15.70 12.14 7.93
C SER A 290 -14.27 11.72 7.66
N GLY A 291 -14.11 10.74 6.78
CA GLY A 291 -12.80 10.27 6.38
C GLY A 291 -12.77 9.86 4.93
N THR A 292 -11.56 9.89 4.38
CA THR A 292 -11.22 9.27 3.11
C THR A 292 -9.98 8.43 3.30
N VAL A 293 -9.98 7.23 2.73
CA VAL A 293 -8.81 6.37 2.65
C VAL A 293 -8.66 5.88 1.22
N SER A 294 -7.46 6.02 0.67
CA SER A 294 -7.06 5.38 -0.58
C SER A 294 -6.06 4.27 -0.23
N LEU A 295 -6.44 3.04 -0.52
CA LEU A 295 -5.66 1.86 -0.18
C LEU A 295 -4.41 1.81 -1.06
N LEU A 296 -3.25 1.61 -0.44
CA LEU A 296 -1.99 1.42 -1.15
C LEU A 296 -1.99 0.05 -1.80
N ALA A 297 -1.46 -0.02 -3.03
CA ALA A 297 -1.41 -1.25 -3.81
C ALA A 297 -0.81 -2.39 -2.96
N ALA A 298 -1.56 -3.48 -2.88
CA ALA A 298 -1.09 -4.73 -2.31
C ALA A 298 0.02 -5.28 -3.21
N GLU A 299 1.13 -5.74 -2.62
CA GLU A 299 2.01 -6.63 -3.38
C GLU A 299 1.60 -8.07 -3.11
N PRO A 300 1.53 -8.92 -4.15
CA PRO A 300 1.32 -10.34 -3.92
C PRO A 300 2.51 -10.86 -3.12
N GLY A 301 2.25 -11.34 -1.91
CA GLY A 301 3.26 -12.07 -1.14
C GLY A 301 3.69 -13.30 -1.94
N PRO A 302 4.99 -13.66 -1.96
CA PRO A 302 5.48 -14.84 -2.69
C PRO A 302 4.86 -16.15 -2.19
N GLU A 303 4.28 -16.17 -0.99
CA GLU A 303 3.62 -17.33 -0.40
C GLU A 303 2.12 -17.41 -0.72
N ALA A 304 1.52 -16.34 -1.24
CA ALA A 304 0.09 -16.30 -1.56
C ALA A 304 -0.20 -16.87 -2.95
N GLU A 305 0.70 -16.74 -3.93
CA GLU A 305 0.48 -17.28 -5.28
C GLU A 305 0.83 -18.76 -5.36
N VAL A 306 -0.09 -19.54 -5.95
CA VAL A 306 0.03 -20.99 -6.09
C VAL A 306 -0.09 -21.45 -7.55
N THR A 307 -0.04 -20.52 -8.51
CA THR A 307 -0.09 -20.82 -9.96
C THR A 307 1.00 -21.81 -10.38
N ASP A 308 2.21 -21.69 -9.83
CA ASP A 308 3.34 -22.60 -10.09
C ASP A 308 3.12 -24.05 -9.59
N LEU A 309 2.08 -24.30 -8.80
CA LEU A 309 1.68 -25.65 -8.43
C LEU A 309 0.85 -26.33 -9.51
N VAL A 310 0.37 -25.60 -10.52
CA VAL A 310 -0.34 -26.20 -11.66
C VAL A 310 0.64 -27.01 -12.50
N THR A 311 0.39 -28.30 -12.58
CA THR A 311 1.20 -29.27 -13.34
C THR A 311 0.61 -29.59 -14.70
N ARG A 312 -0.69 -29.33 -14.89
CA ARG A 312 -1.37 -29.53 -16.16
C ARG A 312 -2.56 -28.58 -16.30
N VAL A 313 -2.72 -28.04 -17.50
CA VAL A 313 -3.94 -27.33 -17.93
C VAL A 313 -4.61 -28.13 -19.05
N ARG A 314 -5.93 -28.14 -19.08
CA ARG A 314 -6.72 -28.63 -20.22
C ARG A 314 -7.80 -27.63 -20.55
N ALA A 315 -8.01 -27.39 -21.83
CA ALA A 315 -9.20 -26.72 -22.32
C ALA A 315 -10.12 -27.72 -23.01
N HIS A 316 -11.41 -27.44 -23.01
CA HIS A 316 -12.36 -28.20 -23.82
C HIS A 316 -12.14 -28.00 -25.34
N SER A 317 -11.57 -26.86 -25.72
CA SER A 317 -11.23 -26.48 -27.08
C SER A 317 -10.13 -25.42 -27.06
N GLU A 318 -9.27 -25.41 -28.09
CA GLU A 318 -8.16 -24.48 -28.24
C GLU A 318 -7.66 -24.37 -29.69
N PHE A 319 -7.02 -23.26 -30.03
CA PHE A 319 -6.45 -22.99 -31.36
C PHE A 319 -4.99 -23.44 -31.46
N THR A 320 -4.76 -24.74 -31.63
CA THR A 320 -3.41 -25.33 -31.68
C THR A 320 -2.57 -24.83 -32.86
N ASP A 321 -3.19 -24.61 -34.03
CA ASP A 321 -2.48 -24.22 -35.26
C ASP A 321 -1.81 -22.83 -35.15
N ALA A 322 -2.38 -21.95 -34.32
CA ALA A 322 -1.85 -20.62 -34.02
C ALA A 322 -0.98 -20.61 -32.75
N GLY A 323 -0.81 -21.74 -32.07
CA GLY A 323 -0.14 -21.83 -30.77
C GLY A 323 -0.92 -21.17 -29.64
N GLU A 324 -2.23 -20.93 -29.80
CA GLU A 324 -3.09 -20.27 -28.80
C GLU A 324 -3.72 -21.29 -27.84
N VAL A 325 -2.84 -22.02 -27.14
CA VAL A 325 -3.16 -23.19 -26.32
C VAL A 325 -3.27 -22.87 -24.83
N ALA A 326 -3.90 -23.76 -24.06
CA ALA A 326 -4.20 -23.55 -22.65
C ALA A 326 -2.95 -23.38 -21.78
N GLU A 327 -1.81 -23.95 -22.16
CA GLU A 327 -0.52 -23.80 -21.46
C GLU A 327 -0.05 -22.34 -21.38
N ASN A 328 -0.44 -21.49 -22.35
CA ASN A 328 -0.06 -20.08 -22.35
C ASN A 328 -0.59 -19.33 -21.12
N LEU A 329 -1.66 -19.83 -20.49
CA LEU A 329 -2.32 -19.19 -19.35
C LEU A 329 -1.47 -19.18 -18.07
N LEU A 330 -0.43 -20.02 -17.98
CA LEU A 330 0.38 -20.17 -16.77
C LEU A 330 1.63 -19.27 -16.74
N HIS A 331 1.91 -18.52 -17.80
CA HIS A 331 3.15 -17.78 -17.93
C HIS A 331 2.86 -16.31 -18.23
N ASP A 332 3.62 -15.41 -17.61
CA ASP A 332 3.60 -14.01 -17.98
C ASP A 332 4.26 -13.86 -19.36
N SER A 333 3.44 -13.79 -20.39
CA SER A 333 3.85 -13.73 -21.79
C SER A 333 2.82 -12.97 -22.61
N TRP A 334 3.18 -12.59 -23.83
CA TRP A 334 2.25 -11.95 -24.77
C TRP A 334 1.36 -12.97 -25.51
N HIS A 335 1.50 -14.26 -25.21
CA HIS A 335 0.69 -15.32 -25.80
C HIS A 335 -0.68 -15.45 -25.10
N LYS A 336 -1.62 -16.14 -25.74
CA LYS A 336 -2.99 -16.31 -25.23
C LYS A 336 -3.50 -17.72 -25.45
N TRP A 337 -4.57 -18.06 -24.74
CA TRP A 337 -5.44 -19.17 -25.08
C TRP A 337 -6.69 -18.64 -25.79
N LEU A 338 -7.13 -19.36 -26.83
CA LEU A 338 -8.36 -19.08 -27.57
C LEU A 338 -9.18 -20.35 -27.72
N GLY A 339 -10.36 -20.39 -27.10
CA GLY A 339 -11.35 -21.46 -27.23
C GLY A 339 -12.41 -21.17 -28.29
N HIS A 340 -12.90 -22.24 -28.92
CA HIS A 340 -14.02 -22.17 -29.88
C HIS A 340 -15.37 -22.04 -29.17
N GLY A 341 -16.27 -21.22 -29.71
CA GLY A 341 -17.59 -20.94 -29.16
C GLY A 341 -17.57 -19.85 -28.08
N GLY A 342 -18.74 -19.30 -27.73
CA GLY A 342 -18.89 -18.30 -26.66
C GLY A 342 -18.94 -18.89 -25.24
N ARG A 343 -18.61 -20.17 -25.08
CA ARG A 343 -18.60 -20.93 -23.81
C ARG A 343 -17.37 -21.81 -23.78
N ALA A 344 -16.81 -22.02 -22.59
CA ALA A 344 -15.65 -22.88 -22.44
C ALA A 344 -15.49 -23.43 -21.04
N TRP A 345 -14.72 -24.51 -20.89
CA TRP A 345 -14.10 -24.84 -19.61
C TRP A 345 -12.59 -24.97 -19.73
N LEU A 346 -11.91 -24.59 -18.65
CA LEU A 346 -10.47 -24.75 -18.40
C LEU A 346 -10.29 -25.52 -17.10
N GLU A 347 -9.50 -26.59 -17.13
CA GLU A 347 -9.16 -27.42 -15.97
C GLU A 347 -7.70 -27.31 -15.62
N PHE A 348 -7.42 -27.13 -14.33
CA PHE A 348 -6.08 -26.97 -13.76
C PHE A 348 -5.86 -28.09 -12.75
N THR A 349 -4.78 -28.84 -12.91
CA THR A 349 -4.38 -29.91 -11.98
C THR A 349 -3.17 -29.47 -11.18
N LEU A 350 -3.31 -29.40 -9.86
CA LEU A 350 -2.24 -28.96 -8.96
C LEU A 350 -1.41 -30.15 -8.49
N ARG A 351 -0.12 -29.91 -8.18
CA ARG A 351 0.81 -30.91 -7.64
C ARG A 351 0.39 -31.47 -6.28
N ARG A 352 -0.39 -30.69 -5.52
CA ARG A 352 -0.96 -31.03 -4.21
C ARG A 352 -2.27 -30.27 -4.02
N PRO A 353 -3.22 -30.77 -3.20
CA PRO A 353 -4.41 -30.00 -2.86
C PRO A 353 -4.07 -28.69 -2.15
N ILE A 354 -4.70 -27.59 -2.59
CA ILE A 354 -4.56 -26.25 -2.01
C ILE A 354 -5.93 -25.63 -1.86
N ALA A 355 -6.17 -24.87 -0.79
CA ALA A 355 -7.33 -24.00 -0.66
C ALA A 355 -7.03 -22.69 -1.41
N VAL A 356 -7.59 -22.53 -2.60
CA VAL A 356 -7.53 -21.27 -3.37
C VAL A 356 -8.67 -20.39 -2.87
N GLY A 357 -8.37 -19.16 -2.46
CA GLY A 357 -9.35 -18.14 -2.07
C GLY A 357 -9.35 -16.90 -2.96
N HIS A 358 -8.43 -16.83 -3.91
CA HIS A 358 -8.39 -15.75 -4.88
C HIS A 358 -7.86 -16.23 -6.23
N TYR A 359 -8.40 -15.70 -7.32
CA TYR A 359 -7.92 -15.97 -8.66
C TYR A 359 -7.92 -14.70 -9.50
N VAL A 360 -6.99 -14.61 -10.44
CA VAL A 360 -6.88 -13.49 -11.37
C VAL A 360 -7.05 -14.03 -12.79
N LEU A 361 -7.93 -13.38 -13.56
CA LEU A 361 -8.09 -13.58 -15.00
C LEU A 361 -7.55 -12.37 -15.74
N THR A 362 -6.76 -12.58 -16.79
CA THR A 362 -6.21 -11.49 -17.61
C THR A 362 -6.79 -11.53 -19.03
N SER A 363 -7.38 -10.43 -19.48
CA SER A 363 -7.94 -10.31 -20.84
C SER A 363 -6.85 -10.42 -21.90
N ALA A 364 -7.17 -10.96 -23.07
CA ALA A 364 -6.19 -11.10 -24.15
C ALA A 364 -6.01 -9.80 -24.96
N ASN A 365 -5.23 -9.87 -26.04
CA ASN A 365 -4.66 -8.72 -26.75
C ASN A 365 -5.58 -8.02 -27.77
N ASP A 366 -6.57 -8.70 -28.36
CA ASP A 366 -7.20 -8.26 -29.62
C ASP A 366 -8.71 -7.92 -29.53
N VAL A 367 -9.59 -8.87 -29.21
CA VAL A 367 -11.05 -8.74 -29.38
C VAL A 367 -11.78 -8.73 -28.02
N PRO A 368 -12.31 -7.58 -27.56
CA PRO A 368 -13.03 -7.47 -26.29
C PRO A 368 -14.26 -8.37 -26.18
N GLY A 369 -14.99 -8.58 -27.29
CA GLY A 369 -16.20 -9.41 -27.30
C GLY A 369 -15.97 -10.90 -26.97
N ARG A 370 -14.71 -11.36 -26.99
CA ARG A 370 -14.31 -12.72 -26.65
C ARG A 370 -13.96 -12.91 -25.17
N ASP A 371 -13.98 -11.84 -24.37
CA ASP A 371 -13.64 -11.97 -22.96
C ASP A 371 -14.75 -12.70 -22.18
N PRO A 372 -14.41 -13.46 -21.14
CA PRO A 372 -15.41 -14.08 -20.26
C PRO A 372 -16.29 -13.01 -19.59
N ARG A 373 -17.60 -13.29 -19.49
CA ARG A 373 -18.59 -12.39 -18.87
C ARG A 373 -19.33 -13.06 -17.71
N ASP A 374 -19.68 -14.33 -17.86
CA ASP A 374 -20.28 -15.15 -16.80
C ASP A 374 -19.50 -16.47 -16.66
N TRP A 375 -19.15 -16.85 -15.43
CA TRP A 375 -18.45 -18.11 -15.17
C TRP A 375 -18.65 -18.61 -13.74
N THR A 376 -18.35 -19.89 -13.55
CA THR A 376 -18.28 -20.54 -12.23
C THR A 376 -16.91 -21.18 -12.06
N LEU A 377 -16.21 -20.86 -10.96
CA LEU A 377 -15.01 -21.58 -10.53
C LEU A 377 -15.42 -22.77 -9.66
N LYS A 378 -14.87 -23.94 -9.95
CA LYS A 378 -15.18 -25.21 -9.26
C LYS A 378 -13.94 -25.88 -8.71
N GLY A 379 -14.09 -26.60 -7.60
CA GLY A 379 -13.06 -27.43 -6.98
C GLY A 379 -13.41 -28.91 -7.03
N SER A 380 -12.39 -29.76 -7.17
CA SER A 380 -12.53 -31.22 -7.11
C SER A 380 -11.26 -31.89 -6.56
N ASN A 381 -11.44 -33.03 -5.88
CA ASN A 381 -10.34 -33.87 -5.40
C ASN A 381 -10.14 -35.15 -6.23
N ASP A 382 -11.07 -35.49 -7.11
CA ASP A 382 -11.02 -36.66 -7.98
C ASP A 382 -11.05 -36.31 -9.49
N GLY A 383 -11.31 -35.06 -9.84
CA GLY A 383 -11.48 -34.58 -11.21
C GLY A 383 -12.83 -34.94 -11.85
N GLU A 384 -13.70 -35.66 -11.14
CA GLU A 384 -14.99 -36.15 -11.62
C GLU A 384 -16.16 -35.44 -10.95
N HIS A 385 -16.11 -35.29 -9.62
CA HIS A 385 -17.12 -34.60 -8.83
C HIS A 385 -16.66 -33.19 -8.50
N TRP A 386 -17.45 -32.20 -8.90
CA TRP A 386 -17.11 -30.78 -8.82
C TRP A 386 -18.03 -30.04 -7.87
N VAL A 387 -17.46 -29.19 -7.02
CA VAL A 387 -18.17 -28.28 -6.10
C VAL A 387 -17.99 -26.86 -6.61
N ASP A 388 -19.09 -26.11 -6.74
CA ASP A 388 -19.06 -24.70 -7.12
C ASP A 388 -18.49 -23.87 -5.96
N LEU A 389 -17.44 -23.08 -6.24
CA LEU A 389 -16.71 -22.27 -5.24
C LEU A 389 -17.01 -20.79 -5.37
N ASP A 390 -17.03 -20.28 -6.61
CA ASP A 390 -17.32 -18.88 -6.92
C ASP A 390 -18.14 -18.78 -8.20
N THR A 391 -19.07 -17.83 -8.28
CA THR A 391 -19.88 -17.58 -9.47
C THR A 391 -19.94 -16.09 -9.75
N ARG A 392 -19.55 -15.70 -10.96
CA ARG A 392 -19.52 -14.31 -11.43
C ARG A 392 -20.44 -14.14 -12.63
N VAL A 393 -21.13 -13.01 -12.67
CA VAL A 393 -22.09 -12.67 -13.72
C VAL A 393 -21.91 -11.21 -14.13
N GLU A 394 -22.13 -10.93 -15.40
CA GLU A 394 -22.10 -9.56 -15.95
C GLU A 394 -20.74 -8.86 -15.80
N GLU A 395 -19.65 -9.62 -15.78
CA GLU A 395 -18.30 -9.09 -15.67
C GLU A 395 -17.79 -8.52 -17.00
N SER A 396 -16.86 -7.56 -16.93
CA SER A 396 -16.27 -6.94 -18.12
C SER A 396 -14.79 -6.61 -17.95
N PHE A 397 -14.04 -6.53 -19.05
CA PHE A 397 -12.65 -6.08 -19.08
C PHE A 397 -12.56 -4.80 -19.91
N ALA A 398 -12.30 -3.67 -19.24
CA ALA A 398 -12.24 -2.35 -19.84
C ALA A 398 -11.02 -2.17 -20.77
N HIS A 399 -9.93 -2.90 -20.50
CA HIS A 399 -8.67 -2.80 -21.25
C HIS A 399 -8.19 -4.19 -21.72
N ARG A 400 -7.27 -4.21 -22.68
CA ARG A 400 -6.56 -5.43 -23.10
C ARG A 400 -5.41 -5.72 -22.14
N HIS A 401 -5.05 -6.99 -21.95
CA HIS A 401 -4.07 -7.42 -20.95
C HIS A 401 -4.40 -6.91 -19.54
N GLN A 402 -5.69 -6.74 -19.25
CA GLN A 402 -6.13 -6.25 -17.95
C GLN A 402 -6.27 -7.43 -16.99
N PRO A 403 -5.48 -7.49 -15.91
CA PRO A 403 -5.73 -8.44 -14.83
C PRO A 403 -6.96 -8.00 -14.03
N ARG A 404 -7.86 -8.94 -13.75
CA ARG A 404 -8.96 -8.76 -12.80
C ARG A 404 -8.94 -9.88 -11.77
N GLY A 405 -8.87 -9.51 -10.50
CA GLY A 405 -8.86 -10.42 -9.37
C GLY A 405 -10.26 -10.65 -8.79
N PHE A 406 -10.51 -11.87 -8.33
CA PHE A 406 -11.79 -12.32 -7.79
C PHE A 406 -11.53 -13.13 -6.52
N THR A 407 -12.08 -12.66 -5.40
CA THR A 407 -11.90 -13.25 -4.07
C THR A 407 -13.16 -13.97 -3.62
N PHE A 408 -13.00 -15.12 -2.97
CA PHE A 408 -14.11 -15.87 -2.38
C PHE A 408 -13.63 -16.61 -1.11
N PRO A 409 -14.52 -16.90 -0.14
CA PRO A 409 -14.15 -17.64 1.06
C PRO A 409 -13.65 -19.05 0.72
N ALA A 410 -12.44 -19.40 1.19
CA ALA A 410 -11.83 -20.69 0.92
C ALA A 410 -11.64 -21.48 2.21
N HIS A 411 -12.33 -22.61 2.32
CA HIS A 411 -12.26 -23.47 3.50
C HIS A 411 -11.78 -24.89 3.20
N THR A 412 -11.72 -25.28 1.92
CA THR A 412 -11.42 -26.67 1.51
C THR A 412 -10.34 -26.68 0.45
N ALA A 413 -9.32 -27.52 0.66
CA ALA A 413 -8.26 -27.73 -0.32
C ALA A 413 -8.69 -28.70 -1.42
N TYR A 414 -8.42 -28.33 -2.68
CA TYR A 414 -8.73 -29.13 -3.86
C TYR A 414 -7.48 -29.37 -4.71
N GLY A 415 -7.36 -30.58 -5.28
CA GLY A 415 -6.30 -30.93 -6.23
C GLY A 415 -6.58 -30.49 -7.67
N HIS A 416 -7.85 -30.24 -8.00
CA HIS A 416 -8.30 -29.84 -9.32
C HIS A 416 -9.20 -28.60 -9.22
N TYR A 417 -8.99 -27.66 -10.15
CA TYR A 417 -9.83 -26.48 -10.32
C TYR A 417 -10.37 -26.42 -11.75
N ARG A 418 -11.64 -26.03 -11.92
CA ARG A 418 -12.25 -25.83 -13.24
C ARG A 418 -12.89 -24.45 -13.32
N LEU A 419 -12.47 -23.66 -14.30
CA LEU A 419 -13.15 -22.42 -14.68
C LEU A 419 -14.16 -22.74 -15.78
N GLU A 420 -15.44 -22.69 -15.47
CA GLU A 420 -16.54 -22.95 -16.41
C GLU A 420 -17.17 -21.64 -16.87
N ILE A 421 -16.81 -21.20 -18.07
CA ILE A 421 -17.27 -19.97 -18.71
C ILE A 421 -18.58 -20.26 -19.44
N THR A 422 -19.67 -19.68 -18.93
CA THR A 422 -21.04 -19.93 -19.42
C THR A 422 -21.52 -18.88 -20.42
N ARG A 423 -20.87 -17.71 -20.45
CA ARG A 423 -21.09 -16.64 -21.43
C ARG A 423 -19.87 -15.72 -21.57
N ASN A 424 -19.64 -15.21 -22.78
CA ASN A 424 -18.65 -14.17 -23.09
C ASN A 424 -19.31 -12.83 -23.44
N ALA A 425 -18.52 -11.84 -23.85
CA ALA A 425 -18.99 -10.49 -24.17
C ALA A 425 -19.68 -10.33 -25.54
N GLY A 426 -19.97 -11.41 -26.28
CA GLY A 426 -20.82 -11.38 -27.48
C GLY A 426 -20.24 -11.98 -28.77
N GLU A 427 -19.06 -12.60 -28.71
CA GLU A 427 -18.40 -13.24 -29.87
C GLU A 427 -18.57 -14.76 -29.91
N ASP A 428 -18.13 -15.39 -30.99
CA ASP A 428 -18.16 -16.84 -31.19
C ASP A 428 -16.90 -17.57 -30.68
N HIS A 429 -16.06 -16.89 -29.90
CA HIS A 429 -14.84 -17.44 -29.29
C HIS A 429 -14.65 -16.89 -27.88
N VAL A 430 -13.87 -17.59 -27.05
CA VAL A 430 -13.47 -17.12 -25.71
C VAL A 430 -11.95 -17.05 -25.60
N GLN A 431 -11.41 -16.02 -24.96
CA GLN A 431 -9.96 -15.88 -24.80
C GLN A 431 -9.53 -15.34 -23.45
N LEU A 432 -8.32 -15.73 -23.04
CA LEU A 432 -7.61 -15.22 -21.87
C LEU A 432 -6.10 -15.25 -22.16
N SER A 433 -5.35 -14.30 -21.61
CA SER A 433 -3.88 -14.35 -21.66
C SER A 433 -3.28 -15.02 -20.43
N GLN A 434 -3.98 -15.00 -19.29
CA GLN A 434 -3.45 -15.57 -18.06
C GLN A 434 -4.54 -15.98 -17.07
N VAL A 435 -4.27 -17.03 -16.29
CA VAL A 435 -5.02 -17.40 -15.09
C VAL A 435 -4.03 -17.62 -13.95
N ARG A 436 -4.22 -16.92 -12.84
CA ARG A 436 -3.37 -17.05 -11.63
C ARG A 436 -4.23 -17.46 -10.44
N PHE A 437 -3.70 -18.30 -9.57
CA PHE A 437 -4.36 -18.77 -8.36
C PHE A 437 -3.60 -18.34 -7.12
N PHE A 438 -4.33 -17.98 -6.08
CA PHE A 438 -3.79 -17.53 -4.82
C PHE A 438 -4.54 -18.16 -3.65
N THR A 439 -3.84 -18.44 -2.55
CA THR A 439 -4.46 -18.96 -1.31
C THR A 439 -5.37 -17.91 -0.67
N SER A 440 -5.03 -16.63 -0.81
CA SER A 440 -5.80 -15.50 -0.30
C SER A 440 -5.66 -14.29 -1.22
N ALA A 441 -6.55 -13.32 -1.07
CA ALA A 441 -6.48 -12.08 -1.82
C ALA A 441 -5.28 -11.23 -1.38
N PRO A 442 -4.72 -10.40 -2.27
CA PRO A 442 -3.75 -9.40 -1.89
C PRO A 442 -4.35 -8.45 -0.84
N HIS A 443 -3.74 -8.35 0.34
CA HIS A 443 -4.15 -7.35 1.34
C HIS A 443 -3.42 -6.02 1.07
N PRO A 444 -4.13 -4.89 1.12
CA PRO A 444 -3.50 -3.58 0.96
C PRO A 444 -2.41 -3.41 2.00
N ARG A 445 -1.25 -2.84 1.62
CA ARG A 445 -0.12 -2.58 2.54
C ARG A 445 -0.46 -1.55 3.62
N GLY A 446 -1.44 -0.71 3.32
CA GLY A 446 -1.81 0.43 4.13
C GLY A 446 -2.76 1.33 3.37
N PHE A 447 -2.92 2.56 3.83
CA PHE A 447 -3.67 3.59 3.13
C PHE A 447 -3.07 4.97 3.38
N ILE A 448 -3.39 5.89 2.48
CA ILE A 448 -3.21 7.34 2.67
C ILE A 448 -4.56 8.03 2.51
N GLY A 449 -4.77 9.12 3.23
CA GLY A 449 -6.02 9.84 3.18
C GLY A 449 -6.06 11.02 4.13
N HIS A 450 -7.28 11.43 4.48
CA HIS A 450 -7.48 12.43 5.51
C HIS A 450 -8.67 12.05 6.38
N TYR A 451 -8.61 12.48 7.63
CA TYR A 451 -9.70 12.38 8.57
C TYR A 451 -10.08 13.77 9.05
N GLN A 452 -11.37 14.04 9.16
CA GLN A 452 -11.88 15.30 9.65
C GLN A 452 -12.81 15.03 10.82
N ARG A 453 -12.41 15.51 12.00
CA ARG A 453 -13.27 15.52 13.17
C ARG A 453 -14.33 16.62 13.04
N ALA A 454 -15.47 16.41 13.69
CA ALA A 454 -16.58 17.34 13.59
C ALA A 454 -16.17 18.72 14.11
N GLY A 455 -16.23 19.74 13.24
CA GLY A 455 -15.84 21.11 13.58
C GLY A 455 -14.35 21.39 13.52
N GLU A 456 -13.51 20.41 13.18
CA GLU A 456 -12.06 20.55 13.04
C GLU A 456 -11.63 20.60 11.56
N ALA A 457 -10.40 21.03 11.32
CA ALA A 457 -9.76 20.96 10.01
C ALA A 457 -9.43 19.50 9.65
N PRO A 458 -9.35 19.14 8.36
CA PRO A 458 -8.89 17.82 7.95
C PRO A 458 -7.41 17.62 8.33
N THR A 459 -7.13 16.46 8.91
CA THR A 459 -5.80 15.99 9.30
C THR A 459 -5.38 14.85 8.39
N GLY A 460 -4.10 14.75 8.05
CA GLY A 460 -3.57 13.62 7.28
C GLY A 460 -3.81 12.32 8.02
N TYR A 461 -4.27 11.30 7.31
CA TYR A 461 -4.64 10.02 7.89
C TYR A 461 -3.93 8.90 7.15
N HIS A 462 -3.09 8.17 7.88
CA HIS A 462 -2.27 7.10 7.35
C HIS A 462 -2.61 5.81 8.07
N GLY A 463 -2.48 4.70 7.37
CA GLY A 463 -2.58 3.40 8.02
C GLY A 463 -1.65 2.38 7.42
N THR A 464 -1.21 1.45 8.26
CA THR A 464 -0.37 0.31 7.91
C THR A 464 -1.16 -0.96 8.22
N SER A 465 -1.16 -1.90 7.28
CA SER A 465 -1.98 -3.12 7.35
C SER A 465 -1.55 -4.03 8.50
N LEU A 466 -2.55 -4.63 9.16
CA LEU A 466 -2.39 -5.69 10.16
C LEU A 466 -2.88 -6.98 9.50
N SER A 467 -1.97 -7.86 9.07
CA SER A 467 -2.32 -9.09 8.37
C SER A 467 -3.08 -10.08 9.27
N ALA A 468 -4.16 -10.68 8.76
CA ALA A 468 -5.05 -11.60 9.49
C ALA A 468 -4.46 -13.01 9.71
N THR A 469 -3.35 -13.33 9.05
CA THR A 469 -2.53 -14.53 9.30
C THR A 469 -1.08 -14.11 9.37
N SER A 470 -0.76 -13.36 10.41
CA SER A 470 0.44 -13.65 11.16
C SER A 470 -0.02 -14.07 12.55
N GLU A 471 0.11 -15.36 12.89
CA GLU A 471 0.73 -15.59 14.21
C GLU A 471 1.94 -14.67 14.19
N PRO A 472 2.09 -13.76 15.16
CA PRO A 472 3.06 -12.68 15.07
C PRO A 472 4.39 -13.31 14.68
N GLU A 473 4.83 -13.09 13.44
CA GLU A 473 6.14 -13.54 12.96
C GLU A 473 7.13 -12.79 13.83
N SER A 474 7.47 -13.43 14.94
CA SER A 474 8.28 -12.90 16.01
C SER A 474 7.85 -11.48 16.46
N ALA A 475 6.75 -11.38 17.21
CA ALA A 475 6.88 -10.58 18.44
C ALA A 475 7.93 -11.33 19.28
N LYS A 476 9.20 -11.03 19.01
CA LYS A 476 10.30 -11.54 19.81
C LYS A 476 9.93 -11.14 21.22
N ALA A 477 9.68 -12.12 22.09
CA ALA A 477 9.36 -11.83 23.47
C ALA A 477 10.41 -10.83 23.97
N LEU A 478 9.95 -9.68 24.50
CA LEU A 478 10.84 -8.64 24.99
C LEU A 478 11.92 -9.28 25.87
N PRO A 479 13.21 -8.96 25.67
CA PRO A 479 14.28 -9.62 26.41
C PRO A 479 14.13 -9.34 27.91
N ARG A 480 14.03 -10.39 28.72
CA ARG A 480 13.87 -10.31 30.19
C ARG A 480 15.04 -10.93 30.97
N THR A 481 15.90 -11.69 30.30
CA THR A 481 17.05 -12.38 30.89
C THR A 481 18.34 -11.94 30.20
N VAL A 482 19.49 -12.15 30.85
CA VAL A 482 20.81 -11.79 30.32
C VAL A 482 21.07 -12.49 28.98
N GLU A 483 20.71 -13.76 28.86
CA GLU A 483 20.88 -14.56 27.64
C GLU A 483 20.00 -14.05 26.50
N GLN A 484 18.75 -13.69 26.79
CA GLN A 484 17.84 -13.10 25.81
C GLN A 484 18.34 -11.73 25.35
N TRP A 485 18.80 -10.89 26.27
CA TRP A 485 19.41 -9.61 25.93
C TRP A 485 20.65 -9.78 25.06
N ARG A 486 21.54 -10.73 25.39
CA ARG A 486 22.73 -11.00 24.56
C ARG A 486 22.37 -11.41 23.15
N SER A 487 21.42 -12.34 22.98
CA SER A 487 20.96 -12.74 21.64
C SER A 487 20.34 -11.56 20.90
N TYR A 488 19.47 -10.80 21.58
CA TYR A 488 18.75 -9.68 21.01
C TYR A 488 19.71 -8.57 20.52
N LEU A 489 20.67 -8.21 21.36
CA LEU A 489 21.67 -7.18 21.12
C LEU A 489 22.72 -7.58 20.09
N ALA A 490 23.05 -8.88 19.98
CA ALA A 490 23.94 -9.37 18.92
C ALA A 490 23.30 -9.20 17.54
N GLU A 491 22.02 -9.55 17.43
CA GLU A 491 21.27 -9.31 16.19
C GLU A 491 21.09 -7.83 15.89
N TYR A 492 20.88 -7.01 16.93
CA TYR A 492 20.76 -5.57 16.74
C TYR A 492 22.09 -4.94 16.29
N SER A 493 23.22 -5.37 16.88
CA SER A 493 24.57 -4.97 16.44
C SER A 493 24.80 -5.29 14.97
N ALA A 494 24.40 -6.48 14.52
CA ALA A 494 24.51 -6.88 13.12
C ALA A 494 23.61 -6.07 12.18
N ALA A 495 22.49 -5.54 12.67
CA ALA A 495 21.63 -4.65 11.90
C ALA A 495 22.23 -3.25 11.79
N ILE A 496 22.75 -2.68 12.89
CA ILE A 496 23.38 -1.36 12.91
C ILE A 496 24.64 -1.33 12.04
N LEU A 497 25.55 -2.29 12.23
CA LEU A 497 26.79 -2.41 11.46
C LEU A 497 26.58 -2.62 9.95
N ARG A 498 25.37 -3.00 9.53
CA ARG A 498 25.04 -3.18 8.10
C ARG A 498 24.78 -1.85 7.39
N VAL A 499 24.29 -0.85 8.10
CA VAL A 499 23.74 0.39 7.51
C VAL A 499 24.44 1.65 7.98
N ALA A 500 25.01 1.65 9.19
CA ALA A 500 25.71 2.79 9.76
C ALA A 500 26.96 3.13 8.94
N ASP A 501 27.21 4.41 8.75
CA ASP A 501 28.41 4.89 8.07
C ASP A 501 29.61 5.07 9.03
N ASP A 502 30.74 5.55 8.51
CA ASP A 502 31.94 5.75 9.34
C ASP A 502 31.79 6.89 10.36
N GLU A 503 30.87 7.84 10.15
CA GLU A 503 30.58 8.93 11.08
C GLU A 503 29.74 8.39 12.26
N ASP A 504 28.70 7.61 11.98
CA ASP A 504 27.85 6.93 12.96
C ASP A 504 28.64 5.96 13.87
N LEU A 505 29.67 5.31 13.32
CA LEU A 505 30.48 4.32 14.04
C LEU A 505 31.77 4.90 14.66
N SER A 506 31.93 6.22 14.69
CA SER A 506 33.17 6.88 15.10
C SER A 506 33.67 6.51 16.51
N GLU A 507 32.77 6.14 17.42
CA GLU A 507 33.10 5.68 18.78
C GLU A 507 33.29 4.15 18.92
N VAL A 508 32.96 3.39 17.87
CA VAL A 508 33.04 1.92 17.87
C VAL A 508 34.43 1.49 17.43
N GLY A 509 35.20 0.91 18.35
CA GLY A 509 36.56 0.45 18.10
C GLY A 509 36.64 -0.72 17.10
N ASP A 510 37.79 -0.86 16.43
CA ASP A 510 38.03 -1.90 15.41
C ASP A 510 37.76 -3.32 15.93
N ASP A 511 38.09 -3.60 17.19
CA ASP A 511 37.87 -4.91 17.82
C ASP A 511 36.37 -5.21 18.01
N GLN A 512 35.54 -4.20 18.34
CA GLN A 512 34.09 -4.33 18.47
C GLN A 512 33.43 -4.50 17.10
N ARG A 513 33.90 -3.76 16.08
CA ARG A 513 33.47 -3.93 14.68
C ARG A 513 33.79 -5.34 14.17
N ALA A 514 35.00 -5.84 14.44
CA ALA A 514 35.43 -7.18 14.05
C ALA A 514 34.66 -8.29 14.80
N ALA A 515 34.30 -8.06 16.07
CA ALA A 515 33.49 -8.98 16.86
C ALA A 515 31.99 -8.94 16.51
N GLY A 516 31.53 -7.91 15.80
CA GLY A 516 30.11 -7.70 15.50
C GLY A 516 29.27 -7.39 16.73
N TRP A 517 29.85 -6.76 17.76
CA TRP A 517 29.21 -6.50 19.06
C TRP A 517 29.45 -5.06 19.50
N LEU A 518 28.38 -4.26 19.58
CA LEU A 518 28.44 -2.84 19.95
C LEU A 518 28.42 -2.58 21.46
N GLY A 519 28.10 -3.60 22.25
CA GLY A 519 28.08 -3.52 23.72
C GLY A 519 29.46 -3.68 24.36
N PHE A 520 29.46 -3.66 25.68
CA PHE A 520 30.61 -3.96 26.53
C PHE A 520 30.43 -5.32 27.21
N GLU A 521 31.40 -5.71 28.05
CA GLU A 521 31.21 -6.84 28.95
C GLU A 521 30.07 -6.53 29.93
N GLY A 522 29.23 -7.51 30.21
CA GLY A 522 28.09 -7.33 31.12
C GLY A 522 28.53 -7.07 32.55
N ALA A 523 27.77 -6.24 33.27
CA ALA A 523 28.00 -5.94 34.68
C ALA A 523 27.85 -7.23 35.51
N ASP A 524 28.79 -7.48 36.40
CA ASP A 524 28.66 -8.57 37.36
C ASP A 524 27.58 -8.26 38.41
N GLU A 525 27.12 -9.31 39.09
CA GLU A 525 26.06 -9.21 40.09
C GLU A 525 26.45 -8.26 41.25
N GLU A 526 27.74 -8.17 41.58
CA GLU A 526 28.25 -7.27 42.63
C GLU A 526 28.09 -5.80 42.21
N SER A 527 28.40 -5.46 40.96
CA SER A 527 28.25 -4.11 40.41
C SER A 527 26.79 -3.68 40.31
N VAL A 528 25.90 -4.60 39.90
CA VAL A 528 24.45 -4.34 39.85
C VAL A 528 23.87 -4.13 41.25
N LEU A 529 24.28 -4.95 42.23
CA LEU A 529 23.86 -4.78 43.63
C LEU A 529 24.38 -3.48 44.23
N ALA A 530 25.62 -3.08 43.94
CA ALA A 530 26.17 -1.80 44.39
C ALA A 530 25.42 -0.61 43.78
N LEU A 531 24.95 -0.72 42.54
CA LEU A 531 24.08 0.28 41.92
C LEU A 531 22.72 0.36 42.64
N GLU A 532 22.06 -0.77 42.89
CA GLU A 532 20.78 -0.79 43.61
C GLU A 532 20.88 -0.26 45.04
N GLU A 533 21.98 -0.58 45.74
CA GLU A 533 22.25 -0.04 47.08
C GLU A 533 22.41 1.49 47.02
N ARG A 534 23.12 2.00 46.01
CA ARG A 534 23.30 3.45 45.80
C ARG A 534 21.99 4.16 45.44
N LEU A 535 21.12 3.52 44.66
CA LEU A 535 19.81 4.08 44.30
C LEU A 535 18.78 3.94 45.42
N GLY A 536 18.98 3.01 46.37
CA GLY A 536 18.04 2.71 47.44
C GLY A 536 16.79 1.93 46.99
N THR A 537 16.81 1.36 45.78
CA THR A 537 15.70 0.59 45.20
C THR A 537 16.22 -0.47 44.23
N ARG A 538 15.42 -1.50 43.96
CA ARG A 538 15.74 -2.52 42.96
C ARG A 538 15.39 -2.05 41.57
N LEU A 539 16.28 -2.30 40.62
CA LEU A 539 16.08 -1.95 39.21
C LEU A 539 14.95 -2.80 38.59
N PRO A 540 14.26 -2.27 37.56
CA PRO A 540 13.26 -3.04 36.83
C PRO A 540 13.91 -4.24 36.12
N PRO A 541 13.24 -5.42 36.08
CA PRO A 541 13.85 -6.67 35.65
C PRO A 541 14.56 -6.61 34.28
N SER A 542 13.93 -5.97 33.29
CA SER A 542 14.50 -5.87 31.95
C SER A 542 15.78 -5.04 31.91
N TYR A 543 15.84 -3.91 32.63
CA TYR A 543 17.04 -3.07 32.68
C TYR A 543 18.16 -3.71 33.51
N ARG A 544 17.82 -4.38 34.61
CA ARG A 544 18.79 -5.17 35.40
C ARG A 544 19.45 -6.23 34.52
N ALA A 545 18.64 -6.96 33.74
CA ALA A 545 19.14 -8.00 32.84
C ALA A 545 19.94 -7.42 31.65
N PHE A 546 19.58 -6.21 31.17
CA PHE A 546 20.35 -5.49 30.16
C PHE A 546 21.76 -5.18 30.65
N LEU A 547 21.91 -4.62 31.87
CA LEU A 547 23.23 -4.35 32.46
C LEU A 547 24.06 -5.63 32.60
N GLY A 548 23.43 -6.75 32.98
CA GLY A 548 24.11 -8.05 33.02
C GLY A 548 24.51 -8.60 31.64
N ALA A 549 23.87 -8.16 30.56
CA ALA A 549 24.25 -8.50 29.19
C ALA A 549 25.34 -7.57 28.64
N SER A 550 25.31 -6.28 29.01
CA SER A 550 26.24 -5.23 28.57
C SER A 550 26.28 -4.07 29.59
N ASP A 551 27.45 -3.78 30.16
CA ASP A 551 27.64 -2.65 31.09
C ASP A 551 27.83 -1.32 30.32
N GLY A 552 26.72 -0.79 29.81
CA GLY A 552 26.71 0.30 28.84
C GLY A 552 26.57 -0.21 27.41
N TRP A 553 26.32 0.70 26.46
CA TRP A 553 26.07 0.34 25.06
C TRP A 553 26.34 1.54 24.14
N LEU A 554 26.78 1.29 22.90
CA LEU A 554 27.01 2.30 21.88
C LEU A 554 25.95 2.23 20.77
N ASN A 555 25.44 3.39 20.34
CA ASN A 555 24.51 3.56 19.23
C ASN A 555 23.24 2.70 19.38
N ILE A 556 22.53 2.84 20.49
CA ILE A 556 21.29 2.08 20.73
C ILE A 556 20.12 2.62 19.91
N SER A 557 20.21 3.85 19.39
CA SER A 557 19.31 4.43 18.40
C SER A 557 20.03 5.56 17.63
N PRO A 558 19.46 6.10 16.53
CA PRO A 558 20.09 7.17 15.75
C PRO A 558 20.44 8.43 16.56
N PHE A 559 19.68 8.69 17.62
CA PHE A 559 19.81 9.88 18.46
C PHE A 559 20.38 9.56 19.85
N MET A 560 20.59 8.27 20.16
CA MET A 560 21.12 7.80 21.44
C MET A 560 22.43 7.03 21.24
N TRP A 561 23.55 7.72 21.42
CA TRP A 561 24.88 7.23 21.09
C TRP A 561 25.52 6.44 22.22
N ARG A 562 25.21 6.74 23.49
CA ARG A 562 25.83 6.06 24.63
C ARG A 562 24.88 5.84 25.80
N MET A 563 24.79 4.59 26.25
CA MET A 563 24.11 4.21 27.49
C MET A 563 25.09 4.14 28.65
N ARG A 564 24.64 4.57 29.84
CA ARG A 564 25.45 4.58 31.05
C ARG A 564 25.79 3.17 31.52
N ALA A 565 27.01 2.99 32.01
CA ALA A 565 27.42 1.83 32.78
C ALA A 565 26.83 1.88 34.21
N ALA A 566 26.74 0.74 34.89
CA ALA A 566 26.16 0.60 36.22
C ALA A 566 26.79 1.56 37.25
N LYS A 567 28.06 1.94 37.07
CA LYS A 567 28.76 2.90 37.92
C LYS A 567 28.31 4.35 37.74
N THR A 568 27.78 4.71 36.56
CA THR A 568 27.44 6.10 36.20
C THR A 568 25.94 6.36 36.09
N VAL A 569 25.09 5.31 36.09
CA VAL A 569 23.63 5.42 36.22
C VAL A 569 23.26 6.14 37.51
N GLY A 570 22.28 7.05 37.49
CA GLY A 570 21.87 7.78 38.68
C GLY A 570 20.58 8.57 38.47
N TRP A 571 20.03 9.10 39.57
CA TRP A 571 18.86 9.98 39.52
C TRP A 571 19.17 11.23 38.70
N LEU A 572 18.28 11.64 37.78
CA LEU A 572 18.51 12.73 36.84
C LEU A 572 19.08 14.00 37.53
N ARG A 573 18.46 14.40 38.64
CA ARG A 573 18.85 15.57 39.42
C ARG A 573 20.31 15.54 39.93
N GLU A 574 20.83 14.36 40.23
CA GLU A 574 22.17 14.16 40.78
C GLU A 574 23.19 13.84 39.69
N ALA A 575 22.78 13.04 38.70
CA ALA A 575 23.61 12.54 37.63
C ALA A 575 23.86 13.60 36.54
N ASP A 576 22.89 14.49 36.29
CA ASP A 576 22.97 15.58 35.33
C ASP A 576 22.14 16.81 35.78
N PRO A 577 22.69 17.63 36.70
CA PRO A 577 21.99 18.80 37.23
C PRO A 577 21.69 19.89 36.19
N GLU A 578 22.47 19.96 35.11
CA GLU A 578 22.31 20.96 34.06
C GLU A 578 21.09 20.63 33.20
N THR A 579 21.00 19.38 32.71
CA THR A 579 19.82 18.89 32.00
C THR A 579 18.57 18.98 32.88
N TRP A 580 18.66 18.58 34.15
CA TRP A 580 17.56 18.74 35.10
C TRP A 580 17.09 20.21 35.20
N ALA A 581 18.01 21.18 35.22
CA ALA A 581 17.68 22.60 35.26
C ALA A 581 17.05 23.11 33.96
N VAL A 582 17.49 22.62 32.79
CA VAL A 582 16.92 22.95 31.48
C VAL A 582 15.50 22.43 31.35
N ILE A 583 15.28 21.16 31.71
CA ILE A 583 13.95 20.52 31.67
C ILE A 583 12.98 21.27 32.60
N ARG A 584 13.46 21.73 33.75
CA ARG A 584 12.66 22.48 34.73
C ARG A 584 12.42 23.95 34.35
N GLY A 585 13.32 24.56 33.59
CA GLY A 585 13.35 26.00 33.31
C GLY A 585 12.64 26.44 32.04
N GLY A 586 12.06 25.52 31.25
CA GLY A 586 11.33 25.84 30.04
C GLY A 586 10.04 26.61 30.34
N GLU A 587 9.93 27.85 29.86
CA GLU A 587 8.72 28.66 29.93
C GLU A 587 7.62 28.06 29.02
N GLY A 588 6.85 27.12 29.57
CA GLY A 588 5.62 26.59 28.96
C GLY A 588 4.53 26.47 30.03
N GLU A 589 3.53 27.35 29.97
CA GLU A 589 2.33 27.31 30.79
C GLU A 589 1.50 26.05 30.42
N ASP A 590 1.77 24.89 31.05
CA ASP A 590 0.80 23.80 31.31
C ASP A 590 1.40 22.49 31.89
N TRP A 591 2.70 22.42 32.23
CA TRP A 591 3.29 21.20 32.81
C TRP A 591 3.52 21.29 34.33
N ASP A 592 2.55 20.82 35.12
CA ASP A 592 2.55 20.86 36.60
C ASP A 592 3.01 19.54 37.25
N ASP A 593 4.14 18.95 36.82
CA ASP A 593 4.68 17.76 37.50
C ASP A 593 6.19 17.84 37.77
N THR A 594 6.58 18.90 38.49
CA THR A 594 7.94 19.04 39.06
C THR A 594 8.40 17.84 39.89
N ALA A 595 7.46 17.05 40.42
CA ALA A 595 7.75 15.83 41.19
C ALA A 595 8.19 14.65 40.32
N PHE A 596 7.92 14.66 39.01
CA PHE A 596 8.40 13.62 38.08
C PHE A 596 9.90 13.76 37.79
N MET A 597 10.39 14.95 37.45
CA MET A 597 11.81 15.14 37.10
C MET A 597 12.75 14.95 38.29
N ASP A 598 12.26 15.11 39.51
CA ASP A 598 13.03 14.89 40.74
C ASP A 598 13.23 13.40 41.07
N ARG A 599 12.46 12.49 40.46
CA ARG A 599 12.45 11.06 40.83
C ARG A 599 12.86 10.09 39.72
N VAL A 600 13.02 10.56 38.48
CA VAL A 600 13.37 9.69 37.34
C VAL A 600 14.85 9.31 37.33
N LEU A 601 15.11 8.06 36.94
CA LEU A 601 16.46 7.52 36.77
C LEU A 601 16.96 7.83 35.35
N LEU A 602 18.15 8.43 35.23
CA LEU A 602 18.80 8.69 33.95
C LEU A 602 19.68 7.49 33.56
N VAL A 603 19.34 6.83 32.46
CA VAL A 603 20.05 5.65 31.96
C VAL A 603 20.90 5.91 30.72
N SER A 604 20.68 7.02 30.02
CA SER A 604 21.49 7.49 28.89
C SER A 604 22.63 8.39 29.34
N GLU A 605 23.78 8.31 28.65
CA GLU A 605 24.96 9.14 28.90
C GLU A 605 25.09 10.25 27.87
N GLU A 606 25.02 9.90 26.59
CA GLU A 606 25.25 10.83 25.48
C GLU A 606 24.29 10.52 24.33
N GLY A 607 23.71 11.57 23.79
CA GLY A 607 22.79 11.53 22.66
C GLY A 607 22.61 12.93 22.09
N ASP A 608 21.98 13.04 20.93
CA ASP A 608 21.62 14.32 20.34
C ASP A 608 20.51 14.92 21.19
N ALA A 609 20.84 15.75 22.17
CA ALA A 609 19.91 16.40 23.11
C ALA A 609 18.71 15.56 23.60
N GLN A 610 18.90 14.24 23.73
CA GLN A 610 17.93 13.20 24.06
C GLN A 610 18.38 12.50 25.33
N HIS A 611 17.42 12.18 26.21
CA HIS A 611 17.65 11.52 27.49
C HIS A 611 16.62 10.42 27.71
N TRP A 612 17.09 9.24 28.13
CA TRP A 612 16.23 8.10 28.46
C TRP A 612 16.07 8.00 29.97
N LEU A 613 14.80 7.96 30.39
CA LEU A 613 14.38 8.11 31.78
C LEU A 613 13.53 6.91 32.20
N LEU A 614 13.73 6.40 33.41
CA LEU A 614 12.86 5.38 34.02
C LEU A 614 12.16 5.95 35.25
N ASP A 615 10.84 5.79 35.37
CA ASP A 615 10.05 6.28 36.50
C ASP A 615 9.77 5.17 37.54
N PRO A 616 10.40 5.20 38.73
CA PRO A 616 10.15 4.23 39.79
C PRO A 616 8.76 4.35 40.44
N ALA A 617 8.01 5.42 40.19
CA ALA A 617 6.65 5.58 40.70
C ALA A 617 5.58 4.95 39.80
N ASP A 618 5.95 4.60 38.57
CA ASP A 618 5.05 4.02 37.56
C ASP A 618 5.51 2.59 37.23
N VAL A 619 5.04 1.64 38.03
CA VAL A 619 5.50 0.24 38.00
C VAL A 619 4.37 -0.67 37.52
N SER A 620 4.66 -1.46 36.50
CA SER A 620 3.75 -2.49 35.96
C SER A 620 3.60 -3.69 36.91
N GLU A 621 2.63 -4.57 36.63
CA GLU A 621 2.40 -5.80 37.40
C GLU A 621 3.62 -6.73 37.42
N ASP A 622 4.45 -6.69 36.38
CA ASP A 622 5.67 -7.50 36.25
C ASP A 622 6.89 -6.88 36.96
N GLY A 623 6.74 -5.73 37.62
CA GLY A 623 7.81 -5.00 38.29
C GLY A 623 8.66 -4.12 37.36
N GLU A 624 8.30 -4.01 36.08
CA GLU A 624 8.95 -3.08 35.15
C GLU A 624 8.54 -1.64 35.44
N TRP A 625 9.49 -0.72 35.34
CA TRP A 625 9.25 0.70 35.44
C TRP A 625 8.92 1.27 34.08
N ALA A 626 8.01 2.24 34.02
CA ALA A 626 7.73 2.97 32.81
C ALA A 626 8.99 3.70 32.33
N ALA A 627 9.22 3.65 31.03
CA ALA A 627 10.35 4.27 30.37
C ALA A 627 9.88 5.41 29.46
N TYR A 628 10.69 6.46 29.36
CA TYR A 628 10.37 7.68 28.63
C TYR A 628 11.61 8.22 27.91
N ILE A 629 11.37 8.90 26.80
CA ILE A 629 12.36 9.74 26.11
C ILE A 629 12.03 11.20 26.43
N TRP A 630 13.04 11.99 26.79
CA TRP A 630 12.94 13.45 26.77
C TRP A 630 13.95 14.00 25.77
N ALA A 631 13.53 14.92 24.89
CA ALA A 631 14.41 15.56 23.92
C ALA A 631 14.15 17.07 23.83
N SER A 632 15.20 17.87 23.73
CA SER A 632 15.07 19.34 23.79
C SER A 632 14.32 19.98 22.61
N TRP A 633 14.20 19.27 21.49
CA TRP A 633 13.50 19.73 20.28
C TRP A 633 12.02 19.34 20.21
N TYR A 634 11.47 18.70 21.24
CA TYR A 634 10.03 18.45 21.37
C TYR A 634 9.50 19.09 22.67
N PRO A 635 8.36 19.80 22.66
CA PRO A 635 7.90 20.59 23.82
C PRO A 635 7.27 19.75 24.97
N ALA A 636 7.57 18.45 25.07
CA ALA A 636 7.01 17.56 26.10
C ALA A 636 7.84 16.28 26.31
N LEU A 637 7.56 15.57 27.42
CA LEU A 637 7.98 14.19 27.64
C LEU A 637 7.41 13.29 26.53
N GLY A 638 8.24 12.39 25.99
CA GLY A 638 7.85 11.42 24.97
C GLY A 638 6.82 10.41 25.46
N ASP A 639 6.41 9.52 24.54
CA ASP A 639 5.42 8.50 24.84
C ASP A 639 5.87 7.57 25.99
N ARG A 640 4.88 7.07 26.73
CA ARG A 640 5.10 6.16 27.85
C ARG A 640 5.29 4.74 27.31
N HIS A 641 6.45 4.15 27.56
CA HIS A 641 6.68 2.71 27.36
C HIS A 641 6.51 1.98 28.70
N ALA A 642 5.94 0.77 28.71
CA ALA A 642 5.69 0.03 29.95
C ALA A 642 6.95 -0.59 30.57
N SER A 643 8.07 -0.64 29.84
CA SER A 643 9.36 -1.16 30.31
C SER A 643 10.55 -0.60 29.51
N PHE A 644 11.76 -0.76 30.04
CA PHE A 644 13.00 -0.46 29.30
C PHE A 644 13.17 -1.34 28.05
N ALA A 645 12.84 -2.64 28.14
CA ALA A 645 12.91 -3.52 26.97
C ALA A 645 11.96 -3.09 25.85
N GLU A 646 10.78 -2.59 26.18
CA GLU A 646 9.82 -2.08 25.19
C GLU A 646 10.34 -0.82 24.51
N LEU A 647 10.89 0.13 25.27
CA LEU A 647 11.54 1.32 24.71
C LEU A 647 12.66 0.95 23.73
N VAL A 648 13.55 0.01 24.10
CA VAL A 648 14.62 -0.48 23.20
C VAL A 648 14.05 -1.20 21.97
N ALA A 649 12.95 -1.93 22.11
CA ALA A 649 12.32 -2.62 20.98
C ALA A 649 11.65 -1.66 20.01
N GLU A 650 11.04 -0.59 20.51
CA GLU A 650 10.43 0.45 19.71
C GLU A 650 11.49 1.25 18.95
N GLU A 651 12.57 1.67 19.62
CA GLU A 651 13.70 2.38 18.99
C GLU A 651 14.42 1.50 17.96
N ARG A 652 14.57 0.20 18.23
CA ARG A 652 15.06 -0.76 17.24
C ARG A 652 14.12 -0.86 16.04
N THR A 653 12.81 -0.90 16.26
CA THR A 653 11.83 -0.97 15.17
C THR A 653 11.91 0.30 14.32
N GLY A 654 11.96 1.48 14.94
CA GLY A 654 12.16 2.75 14.24
C GLY A 654 13.49 2.80 13.47
N PHE A 655 14.58 2.31 14.07
CA PHE A 655 15.87 2.17 13.41
C PHE A 655 15.81 1.20 12.22
N GLU A 656 15.23 0.01 12.39
CA GLU A 656 15.12 -0.99 11.33
C GLU A 656 14.17 -0.53 10.22
N GLU A 657 13.13 0.25 10.53
CA GLU A 657 12.26 0.89 9.56
C GLU A 657 12.97 2.01 8.82
N GLN A 658 13.74 2.85 9.51
CA GLN A 658 14.55 3.90 8.90
C GLN A 658 15.70 3.32 8.07
N ALA A 659 16.37 2.29 8.56
CA ALA A 659 17.38 1.51 7.85
C ALA A 659 16.77 0.75 6.67
N ALA A 660 15.57 0.18 6.80
CA ALA A 660 14.84 -0.42 5.68
C ALA A 660 14.37 0.65 4.70
N LEU A 661 14.01 1.84 5.17
CA LEU A 661 13.72 3.01 4.35
C LEU A 661 14.98 3.53 3.69
N GLU A 662 16.15 3.52 4.32
CA GLU A 662 17.45 3.87 3.76
C GLU A 662 18.05 2.75 2.94
N ILE A 663 17.62 1.50 3.08
CA ILE A 663 17.92 0.37 2.17
C ILE A 663 16.94 0.41 0.97
N ARG A 664 15.71 0.88 1.17
CA ARG A 664 14.69 1.13 0.13
C ARG A 664 14.93 2.47 -0.62
N MET A 665 15.50 3.45 0.06
CA MET A 665 15.93 4.78 -0.43
C MET A 665 17.42 4.80 -0.74
N ALA A 666 18.20 3.80 -0.28
CA ALA A 666 19.45 3.39 -0.91
C ALA A 666 19.01 3.05 -2.30
N ARG A 667 19.33 4.01 -3.15
CA ARG A 667 18.95 4.04 -4.54
C ARG A 667 19.20 2.63 -5.06
N PRO A 668 18.22 1.97 -5.72
CA PRO A 668 18.60 0.84 -6.57
C PRO A 668 19.74 1.40 -7.39
N GLY A 669 20.87 0.67 -7.49
CA GLY A 669 22.14 1.30 -7.79
C GLY A 669 22.05 2.34 -8.91
N SER A 670 22.90 3.37 -8.87
CA SER A 670 22.95 4.35 -9.96
C SER A 670 22.89 3.62 -11.32
N ALA A 671 22.35 4.27 -12.36
CA ALA A 671 22.26 3.65 -13.69
C ALA A 671 23.58 2.96 -14.13
N GLY A 672 24.73 3.44 -13.66
CA GLY A 672 26.05 2.82 -13.81
C GLY A 672 26.30 1.56 -12.95
N GLU A 673 25.90 1.55 -11.67
CA GLU A 673 26.01 0.37 -10.80
C GLU A 673 25.15 -0.80 -11.29
N LEU A 674 23.92 -0.53 -11.76
CA LEU A 674 23.07 -1.58 -12.35
C LEU A 674 23.66 -2.12 -13.65
N VAL A 675 24.31 -1.28 -14.45
CA VAL A 675 25.05 -1.74 -15.65
C VAL A 675 26.24 -2.60 -15.26
N ALA A 676 27.00 -2.22 -14.24
CA ALA A 676 28.13 -3.00 -13.74
C ALA A 676 27.70 -4.37 -13.19
N GLU A 677 26.62 -4.41 -12.40
CA GLU A 677 26.06 -5.64 -11.86
C GLU A 677 25.46 -6.54 -12.94
N GLY A 678 24.66 -5.98 -13.86
CA GLY A 678 24.11 -6.73 -14.99
C GLY A 678 25.21 -7.32 -15.88
N ARG A 679 26.32 -6.60 -16.06
CA ARG A 679 27.51 -7.08 -16.75
C ARG A 679 28.16 -8.26 -16.01
N ALA A 680 28.37 -8.15 -14.69
CA ALA A 680 28.93 -9.23 -13.89
C ALA A 680 28.06 -10.51 -13.95
N GLN A 681 26.74 -10.35 -13.90
CA GLN A 681 25.78 -11.44 -14.04
C GLN A 681 25.85 -12.08 -15.44
N ALA A 682 25.92 -11.28 -16.51
CA ALA A 682 26.04 -11.79 -17.88
C ALA A 682 27.34 -12.57 -18.12
N LEU A 683 28.45 -12.10 -17.53
CA LEU A 683 29.74 -12.80 -17.61
C LEU A 683 29.72 -14.11 -16.82
N ARG A 684 29.02 -14.19 -15.68
CA ARG A 684 28.79 -15.45 -14.94
C ARG A 684 27.83 -16.43 -15.63
N GLY A 685 27.21 -16.05 -16.74
CA GLY A 685 26.19 -16.86 -17.43
C GLY A 685 24.81 -16.80 -16.80
N GLU A 686 24.55 -15.87 -15.87
CA GLU A 686 23.27 -15.66 -15.19
C GLU A 686 22.29 -14.83 -16.06
N VAL A 687 22.02 -15.30 -17.28
CA VAL A 687 21.39 -14.53 -18.36
C VAL A 687 20.04 -13.90 -17.97
N ARG A 688 19.17 -14.63 -17.27
CA ARG A 688 17.85 -14.11 -16.86
C ARG A 688 17.97 -12.94 -15.87
N LYS A 689 18.88 -13.04 -14.91
CA LYS A 689 19.13 -11.96 -13.95
C LYS A 689 19.75 -10.76 -14.65
N ALA A 690 20.75 -11.00 -15.51
CA ALA A 690 21.39 -9.95 -16.28
C ALA A 690 20.38 -9.16 -17.14
N MET A 691 19.45 -9.84 -17.82
CA MET A 691 18.38 -9.19 -18.57
C MET A 691 17.48 -8.31 -17.69
N ALA A 692 17.02 -8.82 -16.54
CA ALA A 692 16.19 -8.05 -15.63
C ALA A 692 16.94 -6.81 -15.09
N THR A 693 18.22 -6.97 -14.76
CA THR A 693 19.08 -5.88 -14.26
C THR A 693 19.33 -4.82 -15.35
N PHE A 694 19.57 -5.22 -16.60
CA PHE A 694 19.72 -4.28 -17.71
C PHE A 694 18.43 -3.54 -18.06
N GLU A 695 17.26 -4.20 -17.96
CA GLU A 695 15.97 -3.54 -18.13
C GLU A 695 15.74 -2.48 -17.04
N GLN A 696 16.07 -2.78 -15.79
CA GLN A 696 16.01 -1.80 -14.70
C GLN A 696 16.96 -0.60 -14.94
N ALA A 697 18.16 -0.85 -15.46
CA ALA A 697 19.08 0.22 -15.85
C ALA A 697 18.50 1.07 -16.99
N ALA A 698 17.88 0.44 -18.00
CA ALA A 698 17.27 1.12 -19.14
C ALA A 698 16.06 1.99 -18.73
N VAL A 699 15.20 1.49 -17.84
CA VAL A 699 14.08 2.25 -17.26
C VAL A 699 14.56 3.51 -16.53
N LYS A 700 15.79 3.48 -15.98
CA LYS A 700 16.44 4.63 -15.34
C LYS A 700 17.20 5.53 -16.32
N GLY A 701 17.01 5.37 -17.62
CA GLY A 701 17.65 6.18 -18.66
C GLY A 701 19.07 5.75 -19.01
N SER A 702 19.53 4.56 -18.60
CA SER A 702 20.86 4.07 -18.99
C SER A 702 20.88 3.64 -20.44
N GLY A 703 21.53 4.43 -21.30
CA GLY A 703 21.78 4.03 -22.69
C GLY A 703 22.59 2.72 -22.80
N ALA A 704 23.54 2.52 -21.87
CA ALA A 704 24.34 1.30 -21.80
C ALA A 704 23.52 0.07 -21.39
N GLY A 705 22.58 0.23 -20.46
CA GLY A 705 21.64 -0.83 -20.05
C GLY A 705 20.74 -1.27 -21.21
N ALA A 706 20.15 -0.30 -21.92
CA ALA A 706 19.29 -0.56 -23.08
C ALA A 706 20.04 -1.31 -24.20
N TYR A 707 21.28 -0.90 -24.49
CA TYR A 707 22.13 -1.57 -25.48
C TYR A 707 22.51 -2.99 -25.06
N LEU A 708 23.05 -3.18 -23.84
CA LEU A 708 23.50 -4.48 -23.37
C LEU A 708 22.35 -5.49 -23.25
N GLY A 709 21.18 -5.05 -22.79
CA GLY A 709 19.97 -5.87 -22.79
C GLY A 709 19.54 -6.30 -24.19
N THR A 710 19.63 -5.39 -25.16
CA THR A 710 19.32 -5.68 -26.58
C THR A 710 20.29 -6.69 -27.18
N ILE A 711 21.59 -6.54 -26.97
CA ILE A 711 22.61 -7.48 -27.46
C ILE A 711 22.44 -8.85 -26.80
N LEU A 712 22.21 -8.91 -25.48
CA LEU A 712 21.97 -10.16 -24.77
C LEU A 712 20.70 -10.87 -25.28
N GLY A 713 19.63 -10.11 -25.53
CA GLY A 713 18.39 -10.61 -26.11
C GLY A 713 18.60 -11.26 -27.49
N ALA A 714 19.44 -10.68 -28.34
CA ALA A 714 19.70 -11.21 -29.69
C ALA A 714 20.30 -12.62 -29.69
N PHE A 715 21.01 -13.03 -28.62
CA PHE A 715 21.48 -14.42 -28.45
C PHE A 715 20.40 -15.38 -27.97
N LEU A 716 19.32 -14.88 -27.36
CA LEU A 716 18.19 -15.69 -26.89
C LEU A 716 17.16 -15.92 -27.98
N ASP A 717 16.89 -14.88 -28.76
CA ASP A 717 16.02 -14.90 -29.91
C ASP A 717 16.47 -13.85 -30.95
N ILE A 718 17.01 -14.32 -32.06
CA ILE A 718 17.56 -13.47 -33.11
C ILE A 718 16.48 -12.94 -34.06
N SER A 719 15.34 -13.63 -34.24
CA SER A 719 14.33 -13.22 -35.24
C SER A 719 13.75 -11.85 -34.92
N VAL A 720 13.49 -11.59 -33.64
CA VAL A 720 12.95 -10.32 -33.14
C VAL A 720 14.00 -9.26 -32.82
N ALA A 721 15.31 -9.58 -32.95
CA ALA A 721 16.39 -8.68 -32.57
C ALA A 721 16.36 -7.36 -33.36
N HIS A 722 15.91 -7.40 -34.62
CA HIS A 722 15.78 -6.20 -35.45
C HIS A 722 14.78 -5.19 -34.89
N HIS A 723 13.68 -5.64 -34.26
CA HIS A 723 12.72 -4.76 -33.59
C HIS A 723 13.32 -4.08 -32.36
N TRP A 724 14.08 -4.83 -31.55
CA TRP A 724 14.75 -4.28 -30.37
C TRP A 724 15.83 -3.28 -30.76
N ILE A 725 16.68 -3.63 -31.73
CA ILE A 725 17.73 -2.74 -32.23
C ILE A 725 17.13 -1.45 -32.81
N ARG A 726 16.03 -1.56 -33.58
CA ARG A 726 15.33 -0.38 -34.11
C ARG A 726 14.81 0.53 -33.00
N ASN A 727 14.04 -0.03 -32.07
CA ASN A 727 13.28 0.77 -31.12
C ASN A 727 14.12 1.23 -29.91
N ARG A 728 15.12 0.46 -29.49
CA ARG A 728 15.88 0.66 -28.25
C ARG A 728 17.33 1.08 -28.45
N VAL A 729 17.84 1.05 -29.69
CA VAL A 729 19.24 1.42 -29.99
C VAL A 729 19.28 2.51 -31.06
N LEU A 730 18.77 2.24 -32.26
CA LEU A 730 18.84 3.19 -33.38
C LEU A 730 17.85 4.35 -33.25
N GLY A 731 16.71 4.10 -32.61
CA GLY A 731 15.66 5.10 -32.35
C GLY A 731 15.94 6.03 -31.17
N ASP A 732 17.03 5.80 -30.42
CA ASP A 732 17.36 6.57 -29.22
C ASP A 732 18.76 7.23 -29.37
N PRO A 733 18.83 8.55 -29.63
CA PRO A 733 20.09 9.27 -29.76
C PRO A 733 21.00 9.16 -28.54
N HIS A 734 20.44 9.02 -27.32
CA HIS A 734 21.22 8.92 -26.09
C HIS A 734 21.99 7.59 -26.03
N VAL A 735 21.39 6.50 -26.50
CA VAL A 735 22.06 5.18 -26.57
C VAL A 735 23.24 5.25 -27.54
N ILE A 736 23.05 5.90 -28.70
CA ILE A 736 24.11 6.07 -29.71
C ILE A 736 25.28 6.91 -29.16
N GLU A 737 24.98 7.97 -28.41
CA GLU A 737 25.97 8.82 -27.76
C GLU A 737 26.78 8.05 -26.71
N VAL A 738 26.11 7.29 -25.84
CA VAL A 738 26.74 6.53 -24.74
C VAL A 738 27.60 5.38 -25.25
N ILE A 739 27.14 4.64 -26.26
CA ILE A 739 27.84 3.45 -26.78
C ILE A 739 28.91 3.82 -27.80
N GLY A 740 28.71 4.91 -28.53
CA GLY A 740 29.57 5.34 -29.61
C GLY A 740 29.25 4.67 -30.95
N MET A 741 29.31 5.47 -32.02
CA MET A 741 28.92 5.04 -33.37
C MET A 741 29.77 3.89 -33.93
N GLU A 742 31.02 3.74 -33.49
CA GLU A 742 31.90 2.65 -33.93
C GLU A 742 31.39 1.28 -33.46
N GLN A 743 31.06 1.15 -32.18
CA GLN A 743 30.50 -0.06 -31.58
C GLN A 743 29.12 -0.39 -32.18
N ILE A 744 28.28 0.63 -32.39
CA ILE A 744 26.97 0.47 -33.06
C ILE A 744 27.13 -0.07 -34.48
N ARG A 745 28.08 0.47 -35.26
CA ARG A 745 28.37 0.00 -36.63
C ARG A 745 28.97 -1.40 -36.67
N ALA A 746 29.73 -1.79 -35.65
CA ALA A 746 30.40 -3.08 -35.60
C ALA A 746 29.49 -4.23 -35.14
N GLU A 747 28.52 -3.98 -34.25
CA GLU A 747 27.71 -5.03 -33.62
C GLU A 747 26.21 -4.89 -33.93
N ALA A 748 25.59 -3.75 -33.62
CA ALA A 748 24.13 -3.60 -33.74
C ALA A 748 23.64 -3.46 -35.20
N ALA A 749 24.36 -2.70 -36.02
CA ALA A 749 24.03 -2.54 -37.44
C ALA A 749 24.07 -3.89 -38.21
N PRO A 750 25.14 -4.70 -38.14
CA PRO A 750 25.16 -5.98 -38.86
C PRO A 750 24.15 -7.00 -38.31
N LEU A 751 23.85 -6.99 -37.01
CA LEU A 751 22.75 -7.80 -36.44
C LEU A 751 21.39 -7.41 -37.03
N TYR A 752 21.11 -6.10 -37.10
CA TYR A 752 19.89 -5.58 -37.71
C TYR A 752 19.79 -5.98 -39.18
N LEU A 753 20.87 -5.79 -39.95
CA LEU A 753 20.90 -6.13 -41.39
C LEU A 753 20.75 -7.63 -41.63
N ARG A 754 21.35 -8.48 -40.80
CA ARG A 754 21.20 -9.93 -40.89
C ARG A 754 19.73 -10.34 -40.79
N CYS A 755 19.05 -9.87 -39.75
CA CYS A 755 17.64 -10.21 -39.49
C CYS A 755 16.72 -9.61 -40.56
N ALA A 756 16.95 -8.34 -40.92
CA ALA A 756 16.15 -7.64 -41.93
C ALA A 756 16.27 -8.27 -43.32
N ALA A 757 17.43 -8.85 -43.67
CA ALA A 757 17.63 -9.53 -44.95
C ALA A 757 17.03 -10.96 -44.99
N GLU A 758 16.88 -11.62 -43.84
CA GLU A 758 16.37 -13.00 -43.73
C GLU A 758 14.81 -13.06 -43.66
N GLU A 759 14.14 -12.00 -43.19
CA GLU A 759 12.66 -11.91 -43.10
C GLU A 759 11.98 -11.20 -44.28
N TRP A 760 12.73 -10.55 -45.17
CA TRP A 760 12.15 -9.71 -46.23
C TRP A 760 11.74 -10.47 -47.50
N THR A 761 10.43 -10.63 -47.69
CA THR A 761 9.81 -11.00 -48.97
C THR A 761 8.86 -9.91 -49.52
N GLY A 762 8.93 -8.66 -49.03
CA GLY A 762 8.01 -7.57 -49.39
C GLY A 762 8.57 -6.14 -49.23
N THR A 763 7.78 -5.13 -49.62
CA THR A 763 8.15 -3.71 -49.79
C THR A 763 8.54 -2.99 -48.47
N PRO A 764 9.67 -2.24 -48.40
CA PRO A 764 9.99 -1.31 -47.30
C PRO A 764 9.03 -0.14 -47.29
N GLY A 765 8.09 -0.10 -46.34
CA GLY A 765 7.43 1.16 -45.98
C GLY A 765 8.31 1.94 -44.99
N GLY A 766 8.70 3.18 -45.29
CA GLY A 766 9.18 4.19 -44.31
C GLY A 766 10.51 3.98 -43.57
N TYR A 767 11.10 2.78 -43.56
CA TYR A 767 12.23 2.44 -42.66
C TYR A 767 13.64 2.73 -43.20
N VAL A 768 13.76 3.19 -44.45
CA VAL A 768 15.06 3.50 -45.10
C VAL A 768 15.72 4.75 -44.49
N SER A 769 14.96 5.67 -43.87
CA SER A 769 15.52 6.91 -43.33
C SER A 769 16.35 6.69 -42.06
N ALA A 770 16.02 5.73 -41.21
CA ALA A 770 16.74 5.49 -39.93
C ALA A 770 18.14 4.89 -40.12
N LEU A 771 18.41 4.27 -41.28
CA LEU A 771 19.71 3.67 -41.63
C LEU A 771 20.57 4.56 -42.51
N GLY A 772 19.99 5.62 -43.10
CA GLY A 772 20.65 6.52 -44.04
C GLY A 772 21.87 7.24 -43.46
N ASP A 773 21.91 7.42 -42.13
CA ASP A 773 23.03 8.05 -41.41
C ASP A 773 24.02 7.06 -40.81
N ILE A 774 23.66 5.77 -40.75
CA ILE A 774 24.44 4.71 -40.08
C ILE A 774 25.30 3.93 -41.08
N LEU A 775 24.76 3.65 -42.27
CA LEU A 775 25.49 3.04 -43.40
C LEU A 775 26.33 4.13 -44.09
N PRO A 776 27.64 3.91 -44.35
CA PRO A 776 28.45 4.91 -45.04
C PRO A 776 27.89 5.23 -46.43
N ARG A 777 28.06 6.48 -46.89
CA ARG A 777 27.94 6.79 -48.32
C ARG A 777 28.92 5.89 -49.08
N LEU A 778 28.46 5.29 -50.17
CA LEU A 778 29.29 4.47 -51.06
C LEU A 778 30.59 5.23 -51.40
N PRO A 779 31.74 4.55 -51.53
CA PRO A 779 32.95 5.19 -52.03
C PRO A 779 32.69 5.83 -53.41
N ASP A 780 33.29 7.00 -53.65
CA ASP A 780 33.23 7.68 -54.95
C ASP A 780 33.66 6.70 -56.06
N GLY A 781 32.73 6.35 -56.94
CA GLY A 781 32.92 5.33 -57.96
C GLY A 781 31.65 4.60 -58.40
N VAL A 782 30.54 4.76 -57.67
CA VAL A 782 29.21 4.25 -58.06
C VAL A 782 28.27 5.35 -58.58
N ASP A 783 28.81 6.55 -58.88
CA ASP A 783 28.09 7.72 -59.44
C ASP A 783 27.78 7.59 -60.95
N GLY A 784 27.72 6.38 -61.47
CA GLY A 784 27.30 6.13 -62.83
C GLY A 784 25.91 5.52 -62.84
N VAL A 785 24.85 6.28 -62.48
CA VAL A 785 23.48 6.14 -63.07
C VAL A 785 22.42 7.10 -62.50
N VAL A 786 22.59 7.81 -61.37
CA VAL A 786 21.53 8.72 -60.89
C VAL A 786 22.04 10.16 -60.72
N GLY A 787 21.47 11.05 -61.52
CA GLY A 787 21.89 12.44 -61.68
C GLY A 787 21.78 13.29 -60.41
N ALA A 788 22.68 14.28 -60.36
CA ALA A 788 22.80 15.28 -59.31
C ALA A 788 21.48 15.99 -58.99
N GLY A 789 21.04 15.87 -57.74
CA GLY A 789 19.97 16.66 -57.17
C GLY A 789 19.87 16.36 -55.68
N GLY A 790 20.22 17.34 -54.84
CA GLY A 790 20.03 17.22 -53.39
C GLY A 790 18.56 16.92 -53.08
N VAL A 791 18.32 15.88 -52.30
CA VAL A 791 16.96 15.52 -51.88
C VAL A 791 16.57 16.42 -50.73
N SER A 792 15.70 17.39 -51.00
CA SER A 792 14.92 18.05 -49.97
C SER A 792 13.83 17.11 -49.47
N ALA A 793 13.44 17.27 -48.20
CA ALA A 793 12.32 16.57 -47.61
C ALA A 793 11.03 16.88 -48.39
N GLY A 794 10.53 15.88 -49.13
CA GLY A 794 9.23 15.93 -49.79
C GLY A 794 9.27 15.77 -51.31
N SER A 795 9.56 14.56 -51.80
CA SER A 795 8.90 14.08 -53.03
C SER A 795 8.89 12.55 -53.05
N ALA A 796 7.74 11.99 -53.42
CA ALA A 796 7.53 10.55 -53.58
C ALA A 796 8.39 10.04 -54.76
N ALA A 797 9.45 9.31 -54.43
CA ALA A 797 10.22 8.50 -55.39
C ALA A 797 9.62 7.08 -55.45
N THR A 798 9.62 6.48 -56.63
CA THR A 798 8.97 5.21 -56.97
C THR A 798 9.56 4.00 -56.22
N GLU A 799 8.67 3.22 -55.60
CA GLU A 799 8.88 2.14 -54.60
C GLU A 799 9.78 0.94 -55.01
N GLY A 800 10.26 0.85 -56.26
CA GLY A 800 11.01 -0.32 -56.76
C GLY A 800 12.54 -0.20 -56.71
N ASP A 801 13.09 0.98 -57.00
CA ASP A 801 14.55 1.18 -57.12
C ASP A 801 15.27 1.30 -55.76
N ASP A 802 14.54 1.69 -54.71
CA ASP A 802 15.09 1.92 -53.36
C ASP A 802 15.39 0.59 -52.62
N ILE A 803 14.64 -0.47 -52.92
CA ILE A 803 14.79 -1.81 -52.31
C ILE A 803 16.06 -2.49 -52.80
N ALA A 804 16.27 -2.50 -54.13
CA ALA A 804 17.43 -3.12 -54.74
C ALA A 804 18.71 -2.35 -54.38
N ALA A 805 18.65 -1.02 -54.35
CA ALA A 805 19.75 -0.17 -53.89
C ALA A 805 20.04 -0.36 -52.39
N TRP A 806 19.01 -0.48 -51.55
CA TRP A 806 19.17 -0.77 -50.12
C TRP A 806 19.73 -2.17 -49.88
N GLY A 807 19.21 -3.19 -50.56
CA GLY A 807 19.72 -4.57 -50.49
C GLY A 807 21.18 -4.65 -50.95
N ALA A 808 21.55 -3.91 -52.00
CA ALA A 808 22.93 -3.78 -52.45
C ALA A 808 23.83 -3.06 -51.42
N ARG A 809 23.33 -2.01 -50.75
CA ARG A 809 24.05 -1.30 -49.67
C ARG A 809 24.23 -2.17 -48.43
N ALA A 810 23.21 -2.90 -48.02
CA ALA A 810 23.26 -3.86 -46.92
C ALA A 810 24.24 -5.00 -47.24
N ALA A 811 24.23 -5.52 -48.48
CA ALA A 811 25.16 -6.54 -48.93
C ALA A 811 26.61 -6.05 -49.07
N ALA A 812 26.82 -4.76 -49.39
CA ALA A 812 28.13 -4.14 -49.48
C ALA A 812 28.67 -3.58 -48.15
N PHE A 813 27.85 -3.59 -47.09
CA PHE A 813 28.26 -3.10 -45.78
C PHE A 813 29.29 -4.02 -45.15
N VAL A 814 30.51 -3.52 -45.00
CA VAL A 814 31.58 -4.19 -44.25
C VAL A 814 31.59 -3.59 -42.84
N PRO A 815 31.13 -4.32 -41.82
CA PRO A 815 31.13 -3.80 -40.46
C PRO A 815 32.58 -3.58 -39.99
N PRO A 816 32.85 -2.51 -39.22
CA PRO A 816 34.10 -2.37 -38.51
C PRO A 816 34.35 -3.60 -37.63
N VAL A 817 35.57 -4.13 -37.65
CA VAL A 817 35.94 -5.27 -36.82
C VAL A 817 36.42 -4.76 -35.48
N LEU A 818 35.70 -5.07 -34.41
CA LEU A 818 36.19 -4.82 -33.06
C LEU A 818 37.28 -5.86 -32.71
N PRO A 819 38.38 -5.43 -32.07
CA PRO A 819 39.45 -6.35 -31.71
C PRO A 819 38.97 -7.39 -30.69
N GLU A 820 39.25 -8.66 -30.98
CA GLU A 820 39.08 -9.77 -30.04
C GLU A 820 40.39 -10.06 -29.29
N SER A 821 40.31 -10.76 -28.16
CA SER A 821 41.53 -11.24 -27.49
C SER A 821 42.32 -12.15 -28.43
N ARG A 822 43.66 -12.09 -28.38
CA ARG A 822 44.53 -12.81 -29.32
C ARG A 822 44.18 -14.30 -29.42
N THR A 823 43.95 -14.93 -28.27
CA THR A 823 43.60 -16.35 -28.17
C THR A 823 42.24 -16.63 -28.80
N PHE A 824 41.25 -15.76 -28.57
CA PHE A 824 39.92 -15.92 -29.15
C PHE A 824 39.92 -15.65 -30.66
N GLN A 825 40.69 -14.66 -31.13
CA GLN A 825 40.85 -14.40 -32.56
C GLN A 825 41.46 -15.60 -33.30
N GLN A 826 42.47 -16.25 -32.72
CA GLN A 826 43.04 -17.48 -33.28
C GLN A 826 42.01 -18.62 -33.36
N ALA A 827 41.16 -18.75 -32.34
CA ALA A 827 40.07 -19.71 -32.35
C ALA A 827 39.01 -19.38 -33.42
N LEU A 828 38.66 -18.10 -33.60
CA LEU A 828 37.75 -17.65 -34.66
C LEU A 828 38.31 -17.93 -36.06
N ASP A 829 39.60 -17.67 -36.29
CA ASP A 829 40.23 -17.92 -37.60
C ASP A 829 40.27 -19.42 -37.94
N LEU A 830 40.58 -20.26 -36.95
CA LEU A 830 40.51 -21.72 -37.09
C LEU A 830 39.08 -22.21 -37.32
N ALA A 831 38.13 -21.71 -36.53
CA ALA A 831 36.72 -22.04 -36.64
C ALA A 831 36.18 -21.66 -38.03
N ARG A 832 36.54 -20.48 -38.55
CA ARG A 832 36.17 -20.03 -39.90
C ARG A 832 36.71 -20.98 -40.97
N ALA A 833 37.98 -21.36 -40.90
CA ALA A 833 38.58 -22.32 -41.82
C ALA A 833 37.92 -23.72 -41.78
N LEU A 834 37.36 -24.13 -40.64
CA LEU A 834 36.59 -25.36 -40.50
C LEU A 834 35.17 -25.21 -41.07
N ALA A 835 34.51 -24.08 -40.81
CA ALA A 835 33.20 -23.76 -41.37
C ALA A 835 33.24 -23.72 -42.90
N ASP A 836 34.27 -23.11 -43.50
CA ASP A 836 34.47 -23.05 -44.95
C ASP A 836 34.63 -24.44 -45.60
N ARG A 837 35.02 -25.44 -44.81
CA ARG A 837 35.14 -26.85 -45.24
C ARG A 837 33.90 -27.68 -44.92
N GLY A 838 32.84 -27.07 -44.39
CA GLY A 838 31.61 -27.75 -43.96
C GLY A 838 31.75 -28.56 -42.66
N ALA A 839 32.84 -28.39 -41.90
CA ALA A 839 33.08 -29.13 -40.65
C ALA A 839 32.38 -28.46 -39.46
N ILE A 840 31.05 -28.35 -39.52
CA ILE A 840 30.21 -27.55 -38.62
C ILE A 840 30.40 -27.90 -37.13
N ASP A 841 30.43 -29.19 -36.77
CA ASP A 841 30.58 -29.61 -35.37
C ASP A 841 32.00 -29.39 -34.83
N GLN A 842 33.02 -29.54 -35.69
CA GLN A 842 34.40 -29.25 -35.31
C GLN A 842 34.60 -27.74 -35.14
N CYS A 843 33.98 -26.93 -36.00
CA CYS A 843 33.92 -25.48 -35.86
C CYS A 843 33.30 -25.08 -34.51
N TRP A 844 32.12 -25.64 -34.18
CA TRP A 844 31.47 -25.38 -32.89
C TRP A 844 32.34 -25.81 -31.71
N ALA A 845 32.99 -26.98 -31.77
CA ALA A 845 33.86 -27.44 -30.68
C ALA A 845 35.04 -26.49 -30.42
N VAL A 846 35.62 -25.91 -31.48
CA VAL A 846 36.68 -24.88 -31.35
C VAL A 846 36.13 -23.62 -30.69
N ILE A 847 34.93 -23.15 -31.09
CA ILE A 847 34.28 -21.98 -30.50
C ILE A 847 33.94 -22.23 -29.03
N GLU A 848 33.28 -23.36 -28.73
CA GLU A 848 32.84 -23.72 -27.38
C GLU A 848 34.03 -23.83 -26.40
N ALA A 849 35.15 -24.41 -26.83
CA ALA A 849 36.37 -24.48 -26.01
C ALA A 849 37.00 -23.10 -25.76
N ALA A 850 36.83 -22.16 -26.68
CA ALA A 850 37.37 -20.81 -26.56
C ALA A 850 36.50 -19.88 -25.71
N LEU A 851 35.20 -20.15 -25.58
CA LEU A 851 34.22 -19.27 -24.91
C LEU A 851 34.60 -18.90 -23.47
N PRO A 852 34.99 -19.81 -22.56
CA PRO A 852 35.32 -19.45 -21.17
C PRO A 852 36.48 -18.44 -21.04
N HIS A 853 37.34 -18.40 -22.06
CA HIS A 853 38.53 -17.55 -22.13
C HIS A 853 38.27 -16.24 -22.90
N TRP A 854 37.05 -16.03 -23.39
CA TRP A 854 36.68 -14.79 -24.07
C TRP A 854 36.61 -13.63 -23.07
N HIS A 855 37.21 -12.50 -23.44
CA HIS A 855 37.11 -11.25 -22.70
C HIS A 855 37.18 -10.06 -23.67
N SER A 856 36.70 -8.90 -23.20
CA SER A 856 36.82 -7.63 -23.90
C SER A 856 37.15 -6.52 -22.93
N ASP A 857 37.98 -5.57 -23.38
CA ASP A 857 38.32 -4.36 -22.63
C ASP A 857 37.24 -3.28 -22.75
N SER A 858 36.27 -3.46 -23.65
CA SER A 858 35.10 -2.58 -23.75
C SER A 858 34.07 -2.93 -22.67
N PRO A 859 33.59 -1.95 -21.88
CA PRO A 859 32.54 -2.18 -20.90
C PRO A 859 31.19 -2.54 -21.56
N HIS A 860 31.03 -2.23 -22.86
CA HIS A 860 29.81 -2.46 -23.63
C HIS A 860 29.79 -3.81 -24.36
N ARG A 861 30.76 -4.71 -24.11
CA ARG A 861 30.83 -6.03 -24.74
C ARG A 861 30.72 -7.15 -23.70
N ILE A 862 29.62 -7.89 -23.75
CA ILE A 862 29.32 -9.01 -22.82
C ILE A 862 29.31 -10.38 -23.50
N ALA A 863 29.32 -10.42 -24.84
CA ALA A 863 29.38 -11.62 -25.64
C ALA A 863 30.03 -11.33 -27.01
N PRO A 864 30.62 -12.34 -27.69
CA PRO A 864 31.20 -12.19 -29.02
C PRO A 864 30.12 -12.11 -30.11
N VAL A 865 29.59 -10.91 -30.37
CA VAL A 865 28.52 -10.66 -31.37
C VAL A 865 28.91 -11.13 -32.77
N VAL A 866 30.21 -11.20 -33.09
CA VAL A 866 30.72 -11.72 -34.36
C VAL A 866 30.20 -13.13 -34.70
N LEU A 867 29.91 -13.96 -33.68
CA LEU A 867 29.31 -15.29 -33.88
C LEU A 867 27.89 -15.21 -34.48
N LEU A 868 27.17 -14.11 -34.25
CA LEU A 868 25.85 -13.84 -34.81
C LEU A 868 25.91 -13.01 -36.09
N THR A 869 27.04 -12.43 -36.49
CA THR A 869 27.08 -11.52 -37.65
C THR A 869 27.96 -12.01 -38.78
N ASP A 870 28.95 -12.86 -38.50
CA ASP A 870 29.81 -13.44 -39.54
C ASP A 870 29.05 -14.50 -40.36
N PRO A 871 28.96 -14.34 -41.69
CA PRO A 871 28.31 -15.31 -42.57
C PRO A 871 28.85 -16.74 -42.45
N ALA A 872 30.15 -16.91 -42.17
CA ALA A 872 30.76 -18.23 -42.03
C ALA A 872 30.20 -19.03 -40.85
N PHE A 873 29.64 -18.36 -39.83
CA PHE A 873 29.08 -19.00 -38.64
C PHE A 873 27.56 -19.17 -38.70
N ARG A 874 26.89 -18.76 -39.79
CA ARG A 874 25.42 -18.80 -39.91
C ARG A 874 24.84 -20.20 -39.71
N GLU A 875 25.45 -21.23 -40.31
CA GLU A 875 25.03 -22.63 -40.13
C GLU A 875 25.58 -23.27 -38.85
N VAL A 876 26.63 -22.68 -38.27
CA VAL A 876 27.29 -23.19 -37.06
C VAL A 876 26.50 -22.78 -35.81
N ILE A 877 26.04 -21.53 -35.72
CA ILE A 877 25.41 -20.96 -34.54
C ILE A 877 23.89 -21.13 -34.63
N THR A 878 23.41 -22.28 -34.16
CA THR A 878 21.98 -22.56 -33.96
C THR A 878 21.42 -21.79 -32.75
N PRO A 879 20.08 -21.66 -32.61
CA PRO A 879 19.49 -21.00 -31.43
C PRO A 879 19.95 -21.60 -30.09
N ALA A 880 20.12 -22.92 -30.02
CA ALA A 880 20.65 -23.59 -28.83
C ALA A 880 22.11 -23.21 -28.56
N ARG A 881 22.95 -23.14 -29.61
CA ARG A 881 24.36 -22.74 -29.52
C ARG A 881 24.51 -21.25 -29.18
N ALA A 882 23.65 -20.38 -29.70
CA ALA A 882 23.60 -18.96 -29.35
C ALA A 882 23.27 -18.76 -27.86
N ARG A 883 22.26 -19.47 -27.33
CA ARG A 883 21.98 -19.50 -25.88
C ARG A 883 23.16 -20.04 -25.09
N ARG A 884 23.79 -21.11 -25.59
CA ARG A 884 25.00 -21.68 -24.96
C ARG A 884 26.13 -20.68 -24.86
N VAL A 885 26.36 -19.86 -25.90
CA VAL A 885 27.32 -18.74 -25.87
C VAL A 885 27.07 -17.87 -24.65
N VAL A 886 25.86 -17.34 -24.45
CA VAL A 886 25.60 -16.39 -23.36
C VAL A 886 25.46 -17.01 -21.97
N THR A 887 25.13 -18.30 -21.88
CA THR A 887 25.07 -19.03 -20.59
C THR A 887 26.41 -19.61 -20.13
N THR A 888 27.45 -19.59 -20.97
CA THR A 888 28.78 -20.06 -20.59
C THR A 888 29.45 -19.02 -19.70
N PRO A 889 29.87 -19.36 -18.46
CA PRO A 889 30.62 -18.46 -17.59
C PRO A 889 31.95 -18.04 -18.21
N ARG A 890 32.31 -16.77 -18.01
CA ARG A 890 33.47 -16.09 -18.61
C ARG A 890 34.10 -15.14 -17.60
N GLY A 891 35.41 -14.93 -17.71
CA GLY A 891 36.11 -13.90 -16.94
C GLY A 891 36.61 -14.33 -15.55
N GLU A 892 36.62 -15.62 -15.20
CA GLU A 892 37.18 -16.12 -13.92
C GLU A 892 38.73 -16.12 -13.87
N PHE A 893 39.43 -15.82 -14.97
CA PHE A 893 40.90 -15.77 -14.99
C PHE A 893 41.40 -14.33 -15.20
N ARG A 894 41.46 -13.57 -14.10
CA ARG A 894 42.44 -12.49 -13.91
C ARG A 894 43.21 -12.82 -12.63
N GLU A 895 44.40 -13.41 -12.79
CA GLU A 895 45.50 -13.23 -11.82
C GLU A 895 46.14 -11.85 -12.02
#